data_AF-J4HRR8-F1
#
_entry.id   AF-J4HRR8-F1
#
_cell.length_a   1.000
_cell.length_b   1.000
_cell.length_c   1.000
_cell.angle_alpha   90.00
_cell.angle_beta   90.00
_cell.angle_gamma   90.00
#
_symmetry.space_group_name_H-M   'P 1'
#
loop_
_entity.id
_entity.type
_entity.pdbx_description
1 polymer ?
#
loop_
_entity_poly.entity_id
_entity_poly.type
_entity_poly.pdbx_seq_one_letter_code
_entity_poly.pdbx_strand_id
1 'polypeptide(L)'
;MCVGENCAPQASHYVVAQLTALYENAVECVKSHDPADKSLEISQYSHALAQYSFVDQNVRSNNIMFHAKFGQPQLEFICNHDVVLCFTISSGYYRLDYSDAPSTAYHTRDRQQDLSEVEVVFRVKFNVRGLQGKDSKIGSGQNLINLIILNLSDAQLVSVEPPIAMNGRDAFSHYMSHYLSFLQQAGNHVLFSIPDFDDNRYRLNIDYSLIGSTTLEAREVHGINVDKINSYLASVWLKSALLLSNQSGVTEDWKSIILAEYRSLWSLHGDVDSHFHARLGAPEVIAICSREVILCFLLEEVLFYESDDFNGEPLRQYKDWKVAILANVDLEADLEGYITCCKLDLLSARPYEPRCSFPGVDVSDETATADCVRLLDFFTGSYPLILESVDLHIIYNYDSRWQNWKLPFWNELSEENDDDEESETWTMTSEKANTRSSAWLERVTRCNMFGFDQISAISQSSINNVLAKHWFKGSLSRPSFAQWDLDEFFSSAFAPLTVRLLSNDRAIFWVHMESGRLKALKKWQPWPESEIYEFNDWHLAFEVNLKRCAHHELNVEAGWLADHAQSAVFEEHGDRPDRHLVHLFLDFEHVEFLHEFSSFNDLFRDHNHRAIDKVQAAIYYLKGHFLPYLARWGMHIIHTVPVWTSGSPFSSCALTSVDFQVYSKLNITRQNWATISTSQEPVIAIFGMTQFQLMPYKRLEYSADWIVRASKGTSYGTVCVSRAAFLEQRLLHLLSQVNSVTTIVPNFYGVHNGVWKLDLTTWAKHAWKKTEKCTWQSIPAEREGFSKYHWQHRDFWKYEHEGAGNIANGTYTVTCLTRNFVELPTGS
;
A
#
# COMPACT_ATOMS: atom_id res chain seq x y z
N MET A 1 -8.93 53.51 -7.31
CA MET A 1 -8.94 52.08 -7.68
C MET A 1 -8.29 51.99 -9.05
N CYS A 2 -7.27 51.17 -9.21
CA CYS A 2 -6.60 50.99 -10.50
C CYS A 2 -7.39 49.97 -11.30
N VAL A 3 -8.24 50.44 -12.21
CA VAL A 3 -9.09 49.58 -13.04
C VAL A 3 -8.19 48.74 -13.96
N GLY A 4 -8.35 47.41 -13.92
CA GLY A 4 -7.54 46.45 -14.68
C GLY A 4 -6.35 45.86 -13.92
N GLU A 5 -6.04 46.35 -12.73
CA GLU A 5 -4.99 45.81 -11.85
C GLU A 5 -5.61 45.07 -10.65
N ASN A 6 -4.79 44.27 -9.94
CA ASN A 6 -5.20 43.64 -8.69
C ASN A 6 -5.42 44.71 -7.60
N CYS A 7 -6.67 44.89 -7.18
CA CYS A 7 -7.10 45.86 -6.19
C CYS A 7 -7.01 45.35 -4.73
N ALA A 8 -6.42 44.17 -4.50
CA ALA A 8 -6.31 43.58 -3.18
C ALA A 8 -5.52 44.41 -2.15
N PRO A 9 -4.43 45.13 -2.49
CA PRO A 9 -3.77 46.03 -1.55
C PRO A 9 -4.70 47.14 -1.04
N GLN A 10 -5.51 47.73 -1.92
CA GLN A 10 -6.48 48.75 -1.55
C GLN A 10 -7.60 48.15 -0.70
N ALA A 11 -8.09 46.95 -1.07
CA ALA A 11 -9.13 46.25 -0.32
C ALA A 11 -8.65 45.89 1.10
N SER A 12 -7.42 45.40 1.23
CA SER A 12 -6.76 45.15 2.51
C SER A 12 -6.71 46.42 3.36
N HIS A 13 -6.20 47.53 2.79
CA HIS A 13 -6.16 48.82 3.49
C HIS A 13 -7.56 49.29 3.96
N TYR A 14 -8.60 49.13 3.13
CA TYR A 14 -9.97 49.51 3.48
C TYR A 14 -10.55 48.66 4.63
N VAL A 15 -10.24 47.37 4.66
CA VAL A 15 -10.67 46.44 5.72
C VAL A 15 -9.94 46.74 7.03
N VAL A 16 -8.63 46.95 6.97
CA VAL A 16 -7.81 47.34 8.14
C VAL A 16 -8.26 48.67 8.73
N ALA A 17 -8.63 49.65 7.89
CA ALA A 17 -9.15 50.93 8.34
C ALA A 17 -10.48 50.80 9.11
N GLN A 18 -11.38 49.91 8.67
CA GLN A 18 -12.62 49.64 9.42
C GLN A 18 -12.35 49.01 10.77
N LEU A 19 -11.47 48.00 10.84
CA LEU A 19 -11.10 47.37 12.09
C LEU A 19 -10.45 48.36 13.06
N THR A 20 -9.62 49.28 12.53
CA THR A 20 -9.02 50.38 13.30
C THR A 20 -10.08 51.31 13.87
N ALA A 21 -11.06 51.73 13.07
CA ALA A 21 -12.16 52.58 13.54
C ALA A 21 -13.00 51.88 14.61
N LEU A 22 -13.27 50.58 14.47
CA LEU A 22 -13.98 49.79 15.48
C LEU A 22 -13.20 49.72 16.80
N TYR A 23 -11.87 49.56 16.73
CA TYR A 23 -10.99 49.61 17.91
C TYR A 23 -11.00 50.98 18.59
N GLU A 24 -10.87 52.07 17.83
CA GLU A 24 -10.89 53.44 18.38
C GLU A 24 -12.22 53.73 19.10
N ASN A 25 -13.34 53.32 18.50
CA ASN A 25 -14.66 53.42 19.12
C ASN A 25 -14.73 52.60 20.42
N ALA A 26 -14.16 51.40 20.45
CA ALA A 26 -14.08 50.58 21.66
C ALA A 26 -13.27 51.27 22.76
N VAL A 27 -12.10 51.85 22.43
CA VAL A 27 -11.27 52.61 23.37
C VAL A 27 -12.01 53.82 23.94
N GLU A 28 -12.72 54.57 23.10
CA GLU A 28 -13.53 55.71 23.56
C GLU A 28 -14.70 55.24 24.44
N CYS A 29 -15.33 54.11 24.12
CA CYS A 29 -16.38 53.50 24.93
C CYS A 29 -15.89 53.15 26.34
N VAL A 30 -14.68 52.56 26.48
CA VAL A 30 -14.05 52.28 27.78
C VAL A 30 -13.80 53.56 28.58
N LYS A 31 -13.36 54.64 27.91
CA LYS A 31 -13.06 55.92 28.59
C LYS A 31 -14.30 56.65 29.07
N SER A 32 -15.40 56.56 28.32
CA SER A 32 -16.63 57.33 28.55
C SER A 32 -17.64 56.66 29.47
N HIS A 33 -17.52 55.34 29.69
CA HIS A 33 -18.47 54.58 30.51
C HIS A 33 -17.77 53.92 31.69
N ASP A 34 -18.22 54.24 32.91
CA ASP A 34 -17.77 53.57 34.13
C ASP A 34 -18.34 52.13 34.16
N PRO A 35 -17.51 51.07 34.26
CA PRO A 35 -17.97 49.68 34.31
C PRO A 35 -18.90 49.36 35.50
N ALA A 36 -19.08 50.28 36.45
CA ALA A 36 -19.97 50.12 37.60
C ALA A 36 -21.48 50.23 37.27
N ASP A 37 -21.88 50.80 36.13
CA ASP A 37 -23.26 51.29 35.91
C ASP A 37 -24.12 50.50 34.89
N LYS A 38 -23.60 49.42 34.27
CA LYS A 38 -24.35 48.61 33.28
C LYS A 38 -24.14 47.09 33.49
N SER A 39 -25.14 46.29 33.08
CA SER A 39 -25.02 44.82 33.07
C SER A 39 -23.79 44.39 32.26
N LEU A 40 -22.91 43.57 32.85
CA LEU A 40 -21.59 43.23 32.32
C LEU A 40 -21.62 42.70 30.87
N GLU A 41 -22.64 41.92 30.49
CA GLU A 41 -22.67 41.27 29.17
C GLU A 41 -22.96 42.23 28.01
N ILE A 42 -23.96 43.12 28.11
CA ILE A 42 -24.34 44.01 27.00
C ILE A 42 -23.28 45.09 26.75
N SER A 43 -22.64 45.59 27.81
CA SER A 43 -21.59 46.61 27.65
C SER A 43 -20.34 46.05 26.98
N GLN A 44 -19.98 44.78 27.21
CA GLN A 44 -18.81 44.10 26.63
C GLN A 44 -18.83 44.06 25.09
N TYR A 45 -20.00 43.98 24.46
CA TYR A 45 -20.13 44.01 22.99
C TYR A 45 -19.51 45.26 22.36
N SER A 46 -19.60 46.41 23.05
CA SER A 46 -19.13 47.70 22.52
C SER A 46 -17.64 47.98 22.77
N HIS A 47 -16.98 47.26 23.67
CA HIS A 47 -15.59 47.57 24.06
C HIS A 47 -14.61 46.39 24.04
N ALA A 48 -15.06 45.17 23.67
CA ALA A 48 -14.22 43.98 23.69
C ALA A 48 -12.93 44.08 22.85
N LEU A 49 -12.93 44.84 21.74
CA LEU A 49 -11.71 45.07 20.94
C LEU A 49 -10.62 45.83 21.70
N ALA A 50 -10.97 46.61 22.73
CA ALA A 50 -10.03 47.36 23.55
C ALA A 50 -9.77 46.69 24.91
N GLN A 51 -10.80 46.09 25.51
CA GLN A 51 -10.71 45.47 26.84
C GLN A 51 -11.73 44.34 26.98
N TYR A 52 -11.28 43.18 27.46
CA TYR A 52 -12.13 42.00 27.68
C TYR A 52 -11.91 41.40 29.06
N SER A 53 -12.99 40.87 29.64
CA SER A 53 -12.96 40.12 30.90
C SER A 53 -13.83 38.87 30.78
N PHE A 54 -13.25 37.71 31.07
CA PHE A 54 -13.96 36.44 31.13
C PHE A 54 -14.27 36.09 32.60
N VAL A 55 -15.54 35.75 32.87
CA VAL A 55 -16.03 35.30 34.17
C VAL A 55 -16.66 33.93 33.98
N ASP A 56 -16.25 32.96 34.79
CA ASP A 56 -16.85 31.62 34.75
C ASP A 56 -18.21 31.64 35.46
N GLN A 57 -19.27 31.29 34.73
CA GLN A 57 -20.65 31.24 35.24
C GLN A 57 -20.88 30.06 36.21
N ASN A 58 -20.01 29.05 36.20
CA ASN A 58 -20.15 27.84 37.02
C ASN A 58 -19.55 27.99 38.43
N VAL A 59 -18.73 29.01 38.66
CA VAL A 59 -18.12 29.27 39.98
C VAL A 59 -18.99 30.26 40.75
N ARG A 60 -19.42 29.88 41.96
CA ARG A 60 -20.28 30.70 42.85
C ARG A 60 -19.72 32.09 43.22
N SER A 61 -18.45 32.34 42.93
CA SER A 61 -17.81 33.66 43.02
C SER A 61 -17.65 34.21 41.61
N ASN A 62 -18.22 35.39 41.31
CA ASN A 62 -17.97 36.18 40.09
C ASN A 62 -16.50 36.64 40.01
N ASN A 63 -15.55 35.71 40.01
CA ASN A 63 -14.14 35.99 39.87
C ASN A 63 -13.81 36.09 38.38
N ILE A 64 -13.15 37.18 38.01
CA ILE A 64 -12.62 37.36 36.66
C ILE A 64 -11.45 36.37 36.50
N MET A 65 -11.58 35.44 35.55
CA MET A 65 -10.59 34.39 35.29
C MET A 65 -9.56 34.81 34.24
N PHE A 66 -9.97 35.70 33.32
CA PHE A 66 -9.10 36.32 32.33
C PHE A 66 -9.47 37.78 32.16
N HIS A 67 -8.46 38.64 32.10
CA HIS A 67 -8.62 40.05 31.80
C HIS A 67 -7.49 40.51 30.89
N ALA A 68 -7.81 41.20 29.81
CA ALA A 68 -6.80 41.76 28.91
C ALA A 68 -7.24 43.13 28.38
N LYS A 69 -6.27 44.03 28.28
CA LYS A 69 -6.35 45.26 27.50
C LYS A 69 -5.55 45.06 26.22
N PHE A 70 -6.19 45.34 25.10
CA PHE A 70 -5.62 45.12 23.78
C PHE A 70 -5.19 46.46 23.16
N GLY A 71 -4.04 46.42 22.49
CA GLY A 71 -3.64 47.41 21.49
C GLY A 71 -4.47 47.25 20.22
N GLN A 72 -4.22 48.15 19.26
CA GLN A 72 -4.89 48.11 17.97
C GLN A 72 -4.59 46.77 17.26
N PRO A 73 -5.61 46.00 16.86
CA PRO A 73 -5.40 44.75 16.15
C PRO A 73 -4.87 45.01 14.74
N GLN A 74 -4.01 44.11 14.25
CA GLN A 74 -3.48 44.16 12.89
C GLN A 74 -4.02 42.97 12.09
N LEU A 75 -4.32 43.21 10.81
CA LEU A 75 -4.87 42.21 9.90
C LEU A 75 -4.04 42.20 8.62
N GLU A 76 -3.52 41.04 8.25
CA GLU A 76 -2.75 40.85 7.02
C GLU A 76 -3.37 39.70 6.20
N PHE A 77 -3.67 39.95 4.93
CA PHE A 77 -4.18 38.92 4.05
C PHE A 77 -3.02 38.09 3.48
N ILE A 78 -3.05 36.79 3.70
CA ILE A 78 -2.07 35.84 3.12
C ILE A 78 -2.57 35.40 1.74
N CYS A 79 -3.86 35.09 1.66
CA CYS A 79 -4.49 34.57 0.45
C CYS A 79 -5.99 34.87 0.44
N ASN A 80 -6.72 34.36 -0.56
CA ASN A 80 -8.18 34.54 -0.65
C ASN A 80 -8.99 33.76 0.40
N HIS A 81 -8.33 32.97 1.25
CA HIS A 81 -8.97 32.08 2.23
C HIS A 81 -8.54 32.35 3.66
N ASP A 82 -7.31 32.83 3.86
CA ASP A 82 -6.68 32.97 5.18
C ASP A 82 -6.12 34.38 5.38
N VAL A 83 -6.27 34.88 6.60
CA VAL A 83 -5.64 36.10 7.09
C VAL A 83 -4.83 35.80 8.36
N VAL A 84 -3.80 36.61 8.60
CA VAL A 84 -3.15 36.72 9.90
C VAL A 84 -3.83 37.84 10.69
N LEU A 85 -4.27 37.53 11.89
CA LEU A 85 -4.83 38.47 12.85
C LEU A 85 -3.91 38.55 14.06
N CYS A 86 -3.28 39.70 14.26
CA CYS A 86 -2.37 39.96 15.38
C CYS A 86 -3.06 40.82 16.44
N PHE A 87 -2.95 40.39 17.69
CA PHE A 87 -3.37 41.16 18.85
C PHE A 87 -2.15 41.46 19.74
N THR A 88 -2.01 42.70 20.16
CA THR A 88 -1.06 43.09 21.19
C THR A 88 -1.81 43.24 22.52
N ILE A 89 -1.44 42.50 23.55
CA ILE A 89 -1.97 42.65 24.91
C ILE A 89 -1.05 43.61 25.65
N SER A 90 -1.52 44.83 25.91
CA SER A 90 -0.73 45.84 26.61
C SER A 90 -0.56 45.49 28.09
N SER A 91 -1.64 45.00 28.72
CA SER A 91 -1.66 44.60 30.13
C SER A 91 -2.84 43.69 30.42
N GLY A 92 -2.69 42.73 31.32
CA GLY A 92 -3.77 41.83 31.70
C GLY A 92 -3.33 40.80 32.72
N TYR A 93 -4.18 39.82 32.97
CA TYR A 93 -3.84 38.62 33.71
C TYR A 93 -4.77 37.47 33.31
N TYR A 94 -4.32 36.25 33.54
CA TYR A 94 -5.13 35.05 33.36
C TYR A 94 -4.88 34.06 34.48
N ARG A 95 -5.84 33.19 34.75
CA ARG A 95 -5.73 32.19 35.81
C ARG A 95 -5.57 30.76 35.28
N LEU A 96 -4.74 29.97 35.96
CA LEU A 96 -4.43 28.59 35.56
C LEU A 96 -5.53 27.58 35.92
N ASP A 97 -6.50 27.93 36.76
CA ASP A 97 -7.61 27.08 37.21
C ASP A 97 -8.81 27.11 36.26
N TYR A 98 -8.56 26.95 34.96
CA TYR A 98 -9.58 26.97 33.89
C TYR A 98 -10.30 25.62 33.67
N SER A 99 -9.91 24.55 34.36
CA SER A 99 -10.50 23.21 34.24
C SER A 99 -10.88 22.62 35.61
N ASP A 100 -11.95 21.82 35.66
CA ASP A 100 -12.51 21.17 36.88
C ASP A 100 -11.59 20.13 37.56
N ALA A 101 -10.30 20.08 37.19
CA ALA A 101 -9.32 19.19 37.80
C ALA A 101 -9.00 19.63 39.24
N PRO A 102 -8.73 18.70 40.17
CA PRO A 102 -8.61 19.00 41.59
C PRO A 102 -7.48 20.02 41.86
N SER A 103 -7.85 21.12 42.53
CA SER A 103 -7.10 22.36 42.73
C SER A 103 -5.84 22.26 43.62
N THR A 104 -5.18 21.11 43.68
CA THR A 104 -4.07 20.82 44.59
C THR A 104 -2.68 21.06 44.00
N ALA A 105 -2.55 21.40 42.70
CA ALA A 105 -1.26 21.49 42.01
C ALA A 105 -0.57 22.87 42.04
N TYR A 106 -1.28 23.96 42.35
CA TYR A 106 -0.72 25.33 42.25
C TYR A 106 -0.78 26.09 43.57
N HIS A 107 0.36 26.62 44.01
CA HIS A 107 0.42 27.58 45.11
C HIS A 107 -0.41 28.83 44.80
N THR A 108 -1.10 29.38 45.79
CA THR A 108 -2.07 30.49 45.62
C THR A 108 -1.49 31.74 44.93
N ARG A 109 -0.17 31.93 44.98
CA ARG A 109 0.56 33.03 44.33
C ARG A 109 0.86 32.78 42.84
N ASP A 110 0.90 31.53 42.39
CA ASP A 110 1.24 31.17 41.00
C ASP A 110 -0.01 30.93 40.13
N ARG A 111 -1.20 31.05 40.73
CA ARG A 111 -2.49 30.82 40.04
C ARG A 111 -2.85 31.92 39.07
N GLN A 112 -2.39 33.15 39.31
CA GLN A 112 -2.59 34.29 38.42
C GLN A 112 -1.27 34.57 37.71
N GLN A 113 -1.34 34.62 36.38
CA GLN A 113 -0.23 34.96 35.51
C GLN A 113 -0.52 36.31 34.90
N ASP A 114 0.36 37.28 35.11
CA ASP A 114 0.22 38.63 34.56
C ASP A 114 0.67 38.64 33.09
N LEU A 115 -0.04 39.42 32.26
CA LEU A 115 0.27 39.66 30.86
C LEU A 115 0.73 41.11 30.72
N SER A 116 1.86 41.34 30.07
CA SER A 116 2.36 42.68 29.75
C SER A 116 3.10 42.61 28.42
N GLU A 117 2.70 43.46 27.47
CA GLU A 117 3.32 43.58 26.13
C GLU A 117 3.45 42.23 25.40
N VAL A 118 2.36 41.46 25.35
CA VAL A 118 2.34 40.15 24.66
C VAL A 118 1.71 40.28 23.28
N GLU A 119 2.44 39.94 22.23
CA GLU A 119 1.92 39.79 20.88
C GLU A 119 1.42 38.36 20.65
N VAL A 120 0.22 38.25 20.07
CA VAL A 120 -0.46 36.99 19.81
C VAL A 120 -0.90 36.97 18.36
N VAL A 121 -0.45 35.96 17.62
CA VAL A 121 -0.70 35.86 16.18
C VAL A 121 -1.61 34.67 15.89
N PHE A 122 -2.74 34.94 15.25
CA PHE A 122 -3.69 33.92 14.81
C PHE A 122 -3.74 33.83 13.30
N ARG A 123 -3.85 32.61 12.79
CA ARG A 123 -4.24 32.34 11.42
C ARG A 123 -5.74 32.07 11.38
N VAL A 124 -6.46 32.88 10.62
CA VAL A 124 -7.93 32.92 10.62
C VAL A 124 -8.43 32.69 9.21
N LYS A 125 -9.34 31.74 9.04
CA LYS A 125 -10.02 31.53 7.75
C LYS A 125 -11.08 32.59 7.54
N PHE A 126 -11.34 33.01 6.32
CA PHE A 126 -12.42 33.93 6.01
C PHE A 126 -13.19 33.50 4.76
N ASN A 127 -14.41 34.02 4.65
CA ASN A 127 -15.24 33.86 3.47
C ASN A 127 -15.66 35.23 2.94
N VAL A 128 -15.79 35.33 1.62
CA VAL A 128 -16.33 36.52 0.95
C VAL A 128 -17.78 36.29 0.59
N ARG A 129 -18.69 37.18 1.02
CA ARG A 129 -20.11 37.13 0.70
C ARG A 129 -20.56 38.40 0.01
N GLY A 130 -21.02 38.29 -1.23
CA GLY A 130 -21.58 39.41 -1.97
C GLY A 130 -23.00 39.77 -1.53
N LEU A 131 -23.22 41.03 -1.19
CA LEU A 131 -24.54 41.65 -1.10
C LEU A 131 -24.84 42.33 -2.44
N GLN A 132 -25.87 41.84 -3.12
CA GLN A 132 -26.32 42.39 -4.39
C GLN A 132 -27.52 43.31 -4.16
N GLY A 133 -27.40 44.56 -4.62
CA GLY A 133 -28.48 45.55 -4.59
C GLY A 133 -28.65 46.24 -5.94
N LYS A 134 -29.83 46.80 -6.18
CA LYS A 134 -30.09 47.66 -7.33
C LYS A 134 -30.76 48.95 -6.85
N ASP A 135 -30.05 50.06 -6.95
CA ASP A 135 -30.57 51.38 -6.64
C ASP A 135 -30.16 52.37 -7.74
N SER A 136 -31.16 52.95 -8.40
CA SER A 136 -31.00 53.94 -9.47
C SER A 136 -30.25 55.22 -9.07
N LYS A 137 -30.07 55.48 -7.77
CA LYS A 137 -29.30 56.61 -7.25
C LYS A 137 -27.81 56.31 -7.07
N ILE A 138 -27.42 55.04 -7.03
CA ILE A 138 -26.05 54.59 -6.78
C ILE A 138 -25.34 54.26 -8.09
N GLY A 139 -26.07 53.76 -9.10
CA GLY A 139 -25.55 53.50 -10.44
C GLY A 139 -26.58 52.84 -11.36
N SER A 140 -26.22 52.65 -12.64
CA SER A 140 -27.03 51.90 -13.62
C SER A 140 -26.86 50.37 -13.51
N GLY A 141 -25.80 49.91 -12.83
CA GLY A 141 -25.40 48.51 -12.69
C GLY A 141 -26.01 47.78 -11.49
N GLN A 142 -25.55 46.53 -11.28
CA GLN A 142 -25.74 45.81 -10.02
C GLN A 142 -24.71 46.32 -9.02
N ASN A 143 -25.16 46.90 -7.91
CA ASN A 143 -24.27 47.33 -6.85
C ASN A 143 -23.83 46.09 -6.06
N LEU A 144 -22.54 45.78 -6.11
CA LEU A 144 -21.96 44.64 -5.38
C LEU A 144 -21.14 45.16 -4.21
N ILE A 145 -21.55 44.81 -2.99
CA ILE A 145 -20.77 45.05 -1.79
C ILE A 145 -20.35 43.69 -1.25
N ASN A 146 -19.05 43.42 -1.24
CA ASN A 146 -18.51 42.17 -0.72
C ASN A 146 -18.25 42.31 0.78
N LEU A 147 -18.71 41.34 1.57
CA LEU A 147 -18.42 41.21 3.00
C LEU A 147 -17.27 40.21 3.19
N ILE A 148 -16.30 40.55 3.99
CA ILE A 148 -15.26 39.65 4.50
C ILE A 148 -15.71 39.17 5.87
N ILE A 149 -15.92 37.87 6.00
CA ILE A 149 -16.44 37.23 7.21
C ILE A 149 -15.32 36.35 7.78
N LEU A 150 -14.67 36.81 8.83
CA LEU A 150 -13.62 36.09 9.55
C LEU A 150 -14.25 34.96 10.40
N ASN A 151 -13.69 33.76 10.33
CA ASN A 151 -14.07 32.65 11.21
C ASN A 151 -13.15 32.63 12.44
N LEU A 152 -13.45 33.52 13.39
CA LEU A 152 -12.68 33.67 14.61
C LEU A 152 -12.83 32.46 15.55
N SER A 153 -13.94 31.71 15.46
CA SER A 153 -14.14 30.50 16.25
C SER A 153 -13.16 29.37 15.92
N ASP A 154 -12.71 29.28 14.66
CA ASP A 154 -11.78 28.25 14.19
C ASP A 154 -10.34 28.80 14.00
N ALA A 155 -10.05 29.95 14.61
CA ALA A 155 -8.74 30.59 14.52
C ALA A 155 -7.63 29.70 15.13
N GLN A 156 -6.50 29.58 14.42
CA GLN A 156 -5.37 28.78 14.86
C GLN A 156 -4.28 29.68 15.43
N LEU A 157 -3.85 29.42 16.67
CA LEU A 157 -2.75 30.16 17.30
C LEU A 157 -1.42 29.78 16.63
N VAL A 158 -0.74 30.75 16.01
CA VAL A 158 0.54 30.56 15.31
C VAL A 158 1.72 30.81 16.24
N SER A 159 1.75 31.98 16.89
CA SER A 159 2.85 32.39 17.78
C SER A 159 2.35 33.27 18.92
N VAL A 160 3.14 33.30 19.99
CA VAL A 160 2.98 34.19 21.15
C VAL A 160 4.35 34.71 21.56
N GLU A 161 4.51 36.02 21.62
CA GLU A 161 5.77 36.67 21.97
C GLU A 161 5.56 37.70 23.10
N PRO A 162 6.29 37.63 24.23
CA PRO A 162 7.24 36.59 24.60
C PRO A 162 6.56 35.22 24.84
N PRO A 163 7.31 34.10 24.76
CA PRO A 163 6.75 32.77 24.96
C PRO A 163 6.13 32.62 26.36
N ILE A 164 4.87 32.20 26.41
CA ILE A 164 4.20 31.86 27.67
C ILE A 164 4.80 30.56 28.23
N ALA A 165 5.04 30.52 29.53
CA ALA A 165 5.56 29.33 30.21
C ALA A 165 4.70 28.09 29.93
N MET A 166 5.31 26.91 29.79
CA MET A 166 4.62 25.68 29.35
C MET A 166 3.40 25.31 30.20
N ASN A 167 3.41 25.64 31.49
CA ASN A 167 2.31 25.41 32.42
C ASN A 167 1.12 26.36 32.24
N GLY A 168 1.27 27.47 31.51
CA GLY A 168 0.22 28.47 31.26
C GLY A 168 -0.30 28.51 29.83
N ARG A 169 0.36 27.83 28.88
CA ARG A 169 0.02 27.88 27.45
C ARG A 169 -1.39 27.38 27.14
N ASP A 170 -1.81 26.28 27.77
CA ASP A 170 -3.15 25.71 27.53
C ASP A 170 -4.25 26.60 28.09
N ALA A 171 -4.06 27.14 29.30
CA ALA A 171 -4.98 28.08 29.92
C ALA A 171 -5.12 29.36 29.08
N PHE A 172 -4.00 29.93 28.62
CA PHE A 172 -4.01 31.10 27.76
C PHE A 172 -4.73 30.83 26.44
N SER A 173 -4.42 29.70 25.79
CA SER A 173 -5.06 29.29 24.53
C SER A 173 -6.57 29.11 24.69
N HIS A 174 -7.01 28.56 25.82
CA HIS A 174 -8.42 28.43 26.17
C HIS A 174 -9.11 29.80 26.26
N TYR A 175 -8.58 30.76 27.02
CA TYR A 175 -9.20 32.09 27.15
C TYR A 175 -9.19 32.88 25.84
N MET A 176 -8.11 32.80 25.07
CA MET A 176 -8.06 33.47 23.76
C MET A 176 -9.10 32.89 22.79
N SER A 177 -9.35 31.58 22.83
CA SER A 177 -10.42 30.95 22.03
C SER A 177 -11.80 31.49 22.43
N HIS A 178 -12.05 31.66 23.73
CA HIS A 178 -13.28 32.29 24.23
C HIS A 178 -13.42 33.75 23.80
N TYR A 179 -12.33 34.53 23.87
CA TYR A 179 -12.30 35.92 23.43
C TYR A 179 -12.62 36.05 21.93
N LEU A 180 -12.02 35.23 21.08
CA LEU A 180 -12.26 35.23 19.63
C LEU A 180 -13.70 34.83 19.30
N SER A 181 -14.24 33.81 19.98
CA SER A 181 -15.66 33.44 19.86
C SER A 181 -16.58 34.58 20.29
N PHE A 182 -16.24 35.31 21.36
CA PHE A 182 -16.99 36.49 21.80
C PHE A 182 -16.95 37.60 20.74
N LEU A 183 -15.78 37.92 20.15
CA LEU A 183 -15.68 38.91 19.08
C LEU A 183 -16.55 38.55 17.87
N GLN A 184 -16.64 37.26 17.54
CA GLN A 184 -17.52 36.77 16.49
C GLN A 184 -18.99 37.01 16.83
N GLN A 185 -19.42 36.63 18.03
CA GLN A 185 -20.79 36.88 18.51
C GLN A 185 -21.13 38.37 18.53
N ALA A 186 -20.15 39.23 18.84
CA ALA A 186 -20.30 40.68 18.83
C ALA A 186 -20.31 41.32 17.43
N GLY A 187 -20.13 40.53 16.36
CA GLY A 187 -20.17 41.02 14.98
C GLY A 187 -18.87 41.65 14.48
N ASN A 188 -17.80 41.67 15.29
CA ASN A 188 -16.49 42.24 14.91
C ASN A 188 -15.73 41.42 13.85
N HIS A 189 -16.33 40.32 13.40
CA HIS A 189 -15.78 39.42 12.40
C HIS A 189 -16.25 39.73 10.96
N VAL A 190 -17.22 40.65 10.79
CA VAL A 190 -17.77 41.01 9.48
C VAL A 190 -17.28 42.41 9.10
N LEU A 191 -16.52 42.50 8.01
CA LEU A 191 -15.95 43.74 7.50
C LEU A 191 -16.36 43.94 6.03
N PHE A 192 -16.48 45.18 5.58
CA PHE A 192 -16.79 45.46 4.17
C PHE A 192 -15.51 45.45 3.34
N SER A 193 -15.52 44.79 2.18
CA SER A 193 -14.52 45.04 1.15
C SER A 193 -14.87 46.30 0.37
N ILE A 194 -13.97 46.74 -0.51
CA ILE A 194 -14.23 47.91 -1.36
C ILE A 194 -15.48 47.65 -2.20
N PRO A 195 -16.44 48.60 -2.23
CA PRO A 195 -17.66 48.43 -3.01
C PRO A 195 -17.38 48.58 -4.51
N ASP A 196 -18.07 47.76 -5.31
CA ASP A 196 -18.08 47.84 -6.78
C ASP A 196 -19.45 48.38 -7.23
N PHE A 197 -19.47 49.65 -7.65
CA PHE A 197 -20.68 50.36 -8.09
C PHE A 197 -20.70 50.61 -9.60
N ASP A 198 -19.72 50.10 -10.35
CA ASP A 198 -19.59 50.36 -11.79
C ASP A 198 -20.48 49.43 -12.64
N ASP A 199 -20.75 49.84 -13.88
CA ASP A 199 -21.35 48.96 -14.89
C ASP A 199 -20.43 47.73 -15.08
N ASN A 200 -20.99 46.52 -15.19
CA ASN A 200 -20.32 45.19 -15.28
C ASN A 200 -19.09 45.05 -16.22
N ARG A 201 -18.72 46.08 -16.99
CA ARG A 201 -17.56 46.15 -17.89
C ARG A 201 -16.23 46.32 -17.16
N TYR A 202 -16.21 46.85 -15.94
CA TYR A 202 -14.98 47.18 -15.19
C TYR A 202 -14.97 46.63 -13.77
N ARG A 203 -15.35 45.35 -13.60
CA ARG A 203 -15.34 44.72 -12.27
C ARG A 203 -13.95 44.76 -11.64
N LEU A 204 -13.92 45.09 -10.35
CA LEU A 204 -12.68 45.08 -9.58
C LEU A 204 -12.18 43.64 -9.40
N ASN A 205 -10.93 43.38 -9.79
CA ASN A 205 -10.25 42.14 -9.47
C ASN A 205 -9.58 42.28 -8.10
N ILE A 206 -9.94 41.45 -7.13
CA ILE A 206 -9.37 41.44 -5.78
C ILE A 206 -8.85 40.03 -5.54
N ASP A 207 -7.53 39.86 -5.63
CA ASP A 207 -6.83 38.61 -5.36
C ASP A 207 -5.76 38.84 -4.29
N TYR A 208 -6.06 38.42 -3.07
CA TYR A 208 -5.18 38.60 -1.92
C TYR A 208 -3.90 37.74 -2.02
N SER A 209 -3.95 36.63 -2.77
CA SER A 209 -2.83 35.69 -2.89
C SER A 209 -1.65 36.25 -3.70
N LEU A 210 -1.86 37.36 -4.44
CA LEU A 210 -0.83 38.03 -5.24
C LEU A 210 -0.20 39.26 -4.54
N ILE A 211 -0.58 39.57 -3.30
CA ILE A 211 -0.03 40.73 -2.56
C ILE A 211 1.46 40.53 -2.20
N GLY A 212 1.97 39.28 -2.23
CA GLY A 212 3.39 38.99 -2.05
C GLY A 212 3.89 39.25 -0.63
N SER A 213 3.02 39.09 0.38
CA SER A 213 3.40 39.31 1.77
C SER A 213 4.27 38.17 2.32
N THR A 214 5.04 38.42 3.39
CA THR A 214 5.92 37.45 4.06
C THR A 214 5.09 36.30 4.65
N THR A 215 4.82 35.28 3.84
CA THR A 215 3.96 34.16 4.17
C THR A 215 4.54 33.32 5.31
N LEU A 216 3.77 33.16 6.38
CA LEU A 216 3.85 31.98 7.24
C LEU A 216 3.44 30.77 6.40
N GLU A 217 4.43 30.10 5.81
CA GLU A 217 4.22 28.92 4.96
C GLU A 217 3.36 27.89 5.70
N ALA A 218 2.25 27.49 5.07
CA ALA A 218 1.44 26.40 5.60
C ALA A 218 2.24 25.10 5.45
N ARG A 219 2.19 24.24 6.47
CA ARG A 219 2.85 22.92 6.41
C ARG A 219 1.97 21.84 5.81
N GLU A 220 0.68 22.15 5.62
CA GLU A 220 -0.33 21.18 5.24
C GLU A 220 -1.32 21.74 4.21
N VAL A 221 -1.70 20.90 3.25
CA VAL A 221 -2.78 21.13 2.28
C VAL A 221 -3.86 20.09 2.57
N HIS A 222 -5.09 20.52 2.89
CA HIS A 222 -6.17 19.63 3.34
C HIS A 222 -5.77 18.59 4.42
N GLY A 223 -4.87 18.97 5.34
CA GLY A 223 -4.35 18.09 6.40
C GLY A 223 -3.24 17.13 5.97
N ILE A 224 -2.75 17.25 4.73
CA ILE A 224 -1.64 16.45 4.18
C ILE A 224 -0.37 17.29 4.24
N ASN A 225 0.66 16.77 4.91
CA ASN A 225 1.94 17.43 5.01
C ASN A 225 2.57 17.63 3.62
N VAL A 226 3.06 18.85 3.35
CA VAL A 226 3.66 19.25 2.07
C VAL A 226 4.86 18.38 1.68
N ASP A 227 5.66 17.92 2.64
CA ASP A 227 6.79 17.03 2.39
C ASP A 227 6.35 15.71 1.76
N LYS A 228 5.16 15.20 2.11
CA LYS A 228 4.58 14.00 1.49
C LYS A 228 4.13 14.26 0.06
N ILE A 229 3.55 15.44 -0.20
CA ILE A 229 3.15 15.88 -1.54
C ILE A 229 4.39 15.98 -2.43
N ASN A 230 5.44 16.64 -1.95
CA ASN A 230 6.71 16.78 -2.68
C ASN A 230 7.41 15.44 -2.90
N SER A 231 7.38 14.54 -1.92
CA SER A 231 7.91 13.18 -2.08
C SER A 231 7.15 12.39 -3.17
N TYR A 232 5.83 12.54 -3.22
CA TYR A 232 5.01 11.93 -4.27
C TYR A 232 5.33 12.52 -5.65
N LEU A 233 5.38 13.85 -5.78
CA LEU A 233 5.72 14.54 -7.02
C LEU A 233 7.10 14.16 -7.55
N ALA A 234 8.10 14.11 -6.66
CA ALA A 234 9.44 13.68 -7.01
C ALA A 234 9.47 12.22 -7.48
N SER A 235 8.65 11.34 -6.91
CA SER A 235 8.46 9.96 -7.39
C SER A 235 7.85 9.94 -8.79
N VAL A 236 6.77 10.68 -9.05
CA VAL A 236 6.14 10.74 -10.39
C VAL A 236 7.10 11.31 -11.44
N TRP A 237 7.86 12.35 -11.09
CA TRP A 237 8.93 12.89 -11.92
C TRP A 237 10.03 11.85 -12.21
N LEU A 238 10.51 11.14 -11.19
CA LEU A 238 11.55 10.12 -11.32
C LEU A 238 11.16 9.02 -12.29
N LYS A 239 9.89 8.57 -12.24
CA LYS A 239 9.34 7.63 -13.22
C LYS A 239 9.54 8.13 -14.66
N SER A 240 9.17 9.38 -14.89
CA SER A 240 9.28 10.03 -16.21
C SER A 240 10.74 10.14 -16.64
N ALA A 241 11.63 10.49 -15.72
CA ALA A 241 13.06 10.65 -16.00
C ALA A 241 13.80 9.31 -16.23
N LEU A 242 13.38 8.23 -15.56
CA LEU A 242 13.92 6.89 -15.80
C LEU A 242 13.56 6.36 -17.19
N LEU A 243 12.39 6.72 -17.72
CA LEU A 243 11.98 6.34 -19.08
C LEU A 243 12.84 7.01 -20.15
N LEU A 244 13.24 8.27 -19.95
CA LEU A 244 14.13 9.01 -20.86
C LEU A 244 15.53 8.41 -20.98
N SER A 245 16.01 7.78 -19.91
CA SER A 245 17.40 7.31 -19.79
C SER A 245 17.59 5.85 -20.23
N ASN A 246 16.50 5.12 -20.50
CA ASN A 246 16.57 3.76 -21.06
C ASN A 246 17.01 3.79 -22.53
N GLN A 247 18.12 3.10 -22.85
CA GLN A 247 18.72 3.01 -24.20
C GLN A 247 17.90 2.21 -25.22
N SER A 248 16.71 1.71 -24.87
CA SER A 248 15.81 1.14 -25.86
C SER A 248 15.23 2.32 -26.64
N GLY A 249 15.85 2.69 -27.76
CA GLY A 249 15.52 3.85 -28.61
C GLY A 249 14.14 3.82 -29.27
N VAL A 250 13.12 3.48 -28.49
CA VAL A 250 11.71 3.42 -28.82
C VAL A 250 11.02 4.34 -27.80
N THR A 251 11.08 5.64 -28.05
CA THR A 251 10.28 6.64 -27.32
C THR A 251 8.84 6.52 -27.81
N GLU A 252 8.06 5.62 -27.20
CA GLU A 252 6.72 5.29 -27.70
C GLU A 252 5.60 6.22 -27.21
N ASP A 253 5.80 7.04 -26.17
CA ASP A 253 4.81 8.06 -25.79
C ASP A 253 5.41 9.25 -25.03
N TRP A 254 5.42 10.44 -25.66
CA TRP A 254 5.90 11.70 -25.06
C TRP A 254 5.12 12.06 -23.78
N LYS A 255 3.88 11.57 -23.63
CA LYS A 255 3.05 11.78 -22.45
C LYS A 255 3.65 11.20 -21.18
N SER A 256 4.44 10.12 -21.30
CA SER A 256 5.04 9.43 -20.16
C SER A 256 6.35 10.08 -19.66
N ILE A 257 6.91 11.03 -20.42
CA ILE A 257 8.19 11.69 -20.13
C ILE A 257 8.06 13.19 -19.88
N ILE A 258 6.85 13.75 -20.05
CA ILE A 258 6.55 15.19 -20.06
C ILE A 258 7.02 15.95 -18.81
N LEU A 259 7.03 15.29 -17.64
CA LEU A 259 7.47 15.91 -16.39
C LEU A 259 8.98 16.04 -16.28
N ALA A 260 9.76 15.28 -17.05
CA ALA A 260 11.22 15.29 -16.99
C ALA A 260 11.84 16.01 -18.21
N GLU A 261 11.19 15.94 -19.37
CA GLU A 261 11.61 16.64 -20.58
C GLU A 261 10.39 17.15 -21.32
N TYR A 262 10.50 18.35 -21.90
CA TYR A 262 9.50 18.92 -22.79
C TYR A 262 10.14 19.45 -24.06
N ARG A 263 9.55 19.13 -25.22
CA ARG A 263 9.89 19.73 -26.51
C ARG A 263 8.68 20.45 -27.07
N SER A 264 8.86 21.70 -27.51
CA SER A 264 7.80 22.55 -28.07
C SER A 264 7.03 21.93 -29.25
N LEU A 265 7.63 21.01 -30.01
CA LEU A 265 6.97 20.25 -31.08
C LEU A 265 5.85 19.31 -30.60
N TRP A 266 5.77 19.00 -29.30
CA TRP A 266 4.75 18.12 -28.76
C TRP A 266 3.41 18.82 -28.52
N SER A 267 3.34 20.14 -28.65
CA SER A 267 2.09 20.89 -28.54
C SER A 267 1.25 20.84 -29.83
N LEU A 268 -0.07 20.75 -29.67
CA LEU A 268 -1.06 20.84 -30.77
C LEU A 268 -1.14 22.24 -31.39
N HIS A 269 -0.61 23.25 -30.70
CA HIS A 269 -0.58 24.66 -31.12
C HIS A 269 0.86 25.03 -31.47
N GLY A 270 1.39 24.44 -32.55
CA GLY A 270 2.73 24.73 -33.04
C GLY A 270 2.90 26.23 -33.32
N ASP A 271 3.48 26.93 -32.36
CA ASP A 271 3.80 28.34 -32.47
C ASP A 271 5.11 28.46 -33.26
N VAL A 272 4.97 28.89 -34.52
CA VAL A 272 5.91 28.66 -35.63
C VAL A 272 7.25 29.41 -35.46
N ASP A 273 7.35 30.34 -34.53
CA ASP A 273 8.43 31.34 -34.53
C ASP A 273 9.55 31.08 -33.52
N SER A 274 9.43 30.14 -32.56
CA SER A 274 10.59 29.69 -31.77
C SER A 274 10.44 28.30 -31.13
N HIS A 275 11.44 27.45 -31.33
CA HIS A 275 11.44 26.09 -30.79
C HIS A 275 12.28 26.04 -29.52
N PHE A 276 11.73 25.48 -28.45
CA PHE A 276 12.50 25.23 -27.23
C PHE A 276 12.40 23.79 -26.75
N HIS A 277 13.43 23.39 -26.02
CA HIS A 277 13.58 22.11 -25.35
C HIS A 277 13.96 22.41 -23.90
N ALA A 278 13.14 21.92 -22.96
CA ALA A 278 13.34 22.10 -21.54
C ALA A 278 13.55 20.75 -20.86
N ARG A 279 14.60 20.63 -20.05
CA ARG A 279 14.80 19.53 -19.10
C ARG A 279 14.38 20.00 -17.72
N LEU A 280 13.45 19.26 -17.11
CA LEU A 280 12.82 19.64 -15.86
C LEU A 280 13.37 18.79 -14.71
N GLY A 281 13.60 19.42 -13.57
CA GLY A 281 13.79 18.76 -12.28
C GLY A 281 12.45 18.38 -11.63
N ALA A 282 12.52 17.70 -10.50
CA ALA A 282 11.33 17.34 -9.73
C ALA A 282 10.53 18.60 -9.35
N PRO A 283 9.22 18.65 -9.63
CA PRO A 283 8.40 19.79 -9.26
C PRO A 283 8.18 19.82 -7.74
N GLU A 284 8.12 21.02 -7.19
CA GLU A 284 7.94 21.26 -5.75
C GLU A 284 6.67 22.07 -5.50
N VAL A 285 5.96 21.72 -4.44
CA VAL A 285 4.79 22.43 -3.93
C VAL A 285 5.16 23.16 -2.64
N ILE A 286 4.75 24.42 -2.55
CA ILE A 286 4.78 25.25 -1.34
C ILE A 286 3.33 25.59 -1.00
N ALA A 287 2.87 25.27 0.20
CA ALA A 287 1.49 25.58 0.58
C ALA A 287 1.37 27.01 1.08
N ILE A 288 0.45 27.77 0.46
CA ILE A 288 0.05 29.08 0.97
C ILE A 288 -1.00 28.88 2.06
N CYS A 289 -2.03 28.07 1.79
CA CYS A 289 -3.05 27.66 2.75
C CYS A 289 -3.54 26.24 2.46
N SER A 290 -4.60 25.79 3.13
CA SER A 290 -5.12 24.44 2.91
C SER A 290 -5.72 24.20 1.52
N ARG A 291 -5.87 25.25 0.69
CA ARG A 291 -6.54 25.23 -0.63
C ARG A 291 -5.73 25.85 -1.76
N GLU A 292 -4.62 26.51 -1.47
CA GLU A 292 -3.81 27.20 -2.48
C GLU A 292 -2.35 26.85 -2.29
N VAL A 293 -1.69 26.57 -3.41
CA VAL A 293 -0.29 26.17 -3.46
C VAL A 293 0.46 26.91 -4.55
N ILE A 294 1.76 27.07 -4.34
CA ILE A 294 2.70 27.49 -5.37
C ILE A 294 3.40 26.24 -5.88
N LEU A 295 3.14 25.89 -7.13
CA LEU A 295 3.84 24.85 -7.87
C LEU A 295 5.08 25.44 -8.54
N CYS A 296 6.24 24.95 -8.15
CA CYS A 296 7.54 25.35 -8.63
C CYS A 296 8.10 24.31 -9.59
N PHE A 297 8.34 24.71 -10.83
CA PHE A 297 9.08 23.92 -11.82
C PHE A 297 10.51 24.41 -11.88
N LEU A 298 11.46 23.52 -11.56
CA LEU A 298 12.87 23.74 -11.82
C LEU A 298 13.19 23.29 -13.24
N LEU A 299 13.69 24.19 -14.06
CA LEU A 299 14.18 23.91 -15.40
C LEU A 299 15.71 23.83 -15.32
N GLU A 300 16.24 22.62 -15.24
CA GLU A 300 17.67 22.38 -15.13
C GLU A 300 18.42 22.90 -16.36
N GLU A 301 17.79 22.79 -17.53
CA GLU A 301 18.35 23.23 -18.79
C GLU A 301 17.21 23.63 -19.75
N VAL A 302 17.37 24.78 -20.40
CA VAL A 302 16.46 25.27 -21.43
C VAL A 302 17.30 25.65 -22.65
N LEU A 303 16.95 25.10 -23.80
CA LEU A 303 17.62 25.29 -25.07
C LEU A 303 16.63 25.87 -26.08
N PHE A 304 17.01 26.97 -26.75
CA PHE A 304 16.23 27.61 -27.81
C PHE A 304 16.85 27.37 -29.19
N TYR A 305 16.00 27.14 -30.20
CA TYR A 305 16.36 26.75 -31.55
C TYR A 305 15.59 27.59 -32.59
N GLU A 306 16.24 27.83 -33.72
CA GLU A 306 15.65 28.53 -34.87
C GLU A 306 14.71 27.63 -35.67
N SER A 307 14.89 26.31 -35.58
CA SER A 307 14.14 25.31 -36.35
C SER A 307 13.69 24.14 -35.47
N ASP A 308 12.93 23.22 -36.06
CA ASP A 308 12.45 21.99 -35.45
C ASP A 308 13.54 20.93 -35.25
N ASP A 309 14.77 21.17 -35.72
CA ASP A 309 15.93 20.29 -35.49
C ASP A 309 16.61 20.57 -34.14
N PHE A 310 16.20 19.81 -33.12
CA PHE A 310 16.81 19.82 -31.79
C PHE A 310 18.21 19.19 -31.71
N ASN A 311 18.73 18.60 -32.80
CA ASN A 311 20.08 18.03 -32.83
C ASN A 311 21.15 19.06 -33.23
N GLY A 312 20.74 20.25 -33.71
CA GLY A 312 21.64 21.35 -34.02
C GLY A 312 22.21 22.03 -32.77
N GLU A 313 23.11 23.01 -32.96
CA GLU A 313 23.55 23.86 -31.86
C GLU A 313 22.41 24.81 -31.43
N PRO A 314 22.12 24.91 -30.12
CA PRO A 314 21.09 25.82 -29.63
C PRO A 314 21.53 27.27 -29.79
N LEU A 315 20.61 28.15 -30.17
CA LEU A 315 20.84 29.61 -30.24
C LEU A 315 21.21 30.17 -28.87
N ARG A 316 20.51 29.69 -27.85
CA ARG A 316 20.68 30.11 -26.45
C ARG A 316 20.44 28.93 -25.53
N GLN A 317 21.19 28.94 -24.43
CA GLN A 317 21.14 27.93 -23.38
C GLN A 317 21.07 28.62 -22.04
N TYR A 318 20.11 28.20 -21.24
CA TYR A 318 19.94 28.66 -19.87
C TYR A 318 19.88 27.46 -18.92
N LYS A 319 20.23 27.69 -17.66
CA LYS A 319 20.26 26.67 -16.62
C LYS A 319 19.66 27.22 -15.34
N ASP A 320 19.13 26.32 -14.51
CA ASP A 320 18.60 26.61 -13.19
C ASP A 320 17.51 27.68 -13.18
N TRP A 321 16.67 27.69 -14.23
CA TRP A 321 15.49 28.54 -14.30
C TRP A 321 14.40 27.98 -13.39
N LYS A 322 13.65 28.85 -12.74
CA LYS A 322 12.54 28.48 -11.85
C LYS A 322 11.27 29.20 -12.28
N VAL A 323 10.24 28.44 -12.63
CA VAL A 323 8.91 28.95 -12.93
C VAL A 323 7.98 28.58 -11.77
N ALA A 324 7.32 29.58 -11.19
CA ALA A 324 6.41 29.40 -10.06
C ALA A 324 4.98 29.77 -10.47
N ILE A 325 4.03 28.88 -10.21
CA ILE A 325 2.62 29.02 -10.56
C ILE A 325 1.78 28.86 -9.32
N LEU A 326 0.89 29.81 -9.07
CA LEU A 326 -0.13 29.73 -8.04
C LEU A 326 -1.35 29.01 -8.59
N ALA A 327 -1.82 27.98 -7.89
CA ALA A 327 -3.03 27.24 -8.24
C ALA A 327 -3.81 26.79 -7.00
N ASN A 328 -5.12 26.61 -7.15
CA ASN A 328 -5.99 26.03 -6.13
C ASN A 328 -5.83 24.50 -6.11
N VAL A 329 -6.15 23.89 -4.96
CA VAL A 329 -6.09 22.45 -4.74
C VAL A 329 -7.45 21.93 -4.28
N ASP A 330 -7.97 20.98 -5.04
CA ASP A 330 -9.16 20.22 -4.72
C ASP A 330 -8.80 18.87 -4.08
N LEU A 331 -9.56 18.48 -3.07
CA LEU A 331 -9.45 17.19 -2.42
C LEU A 331 -10.57 16.27 -2.92
N GLU A 332 -10.19 15.15 -3.52
CA GLU A 332 -11.09 14.04 -3.83
C GLU A 332 -10.79 12.88 -2.88
N ALA A 333 -11.81 12.42 -2.17
CA ALA A 333 -11.79 11.18 -1.41
C ALA A 333 -12.79 10.20 -2.03
N ASP A 334 -12.41 8.92 -2.14
CA ASP A 334 -13.34 7.89 -2.57
C ASP A 334 -14.46 7.67 -1.53
N LEU A 335 -15.59 7.07 -1.95
CA LEU A 335 -16.75 6.84 -1.09
C LEU A 335 -16.45 5.99 0.15
N GLU A 336 -15.38 5.18 0.09
CA GLU A 336 -14.93 4.30 1.17
C GLU A 336 -13.82 4.93 2.05
N GLY A 337 -13.28 6.09 1.66
CA GLY A 337 -12.24 6.83 2.40
C GLY A 337 -10.84 6.21 2.34
N TYR A 338 -10.59 5.26 1.45
CA TYR A 338 -9.29 4.59 1.31
C TYR A 338 -8.31 5.34 0.42
N ILE A 339 -8.82 6.11 -0.55
CA ILE A 339 -8.03 6.87 -1.50
C ILE A 339 -8.15 8.36 -1.19
N THR A 340 -7.02 9.01 -0.98
CA THR A 340 -6.91 10.47 -0.84
C THR A 340 -6.16 11.02 -2.05
N CYS A 341 -6.82 11.90 -2.81
CA CYS A 341 -6.28 12.51 -4.01
C CYS A 341 -6.34 14.04 -3.90
N CYS A 342 -5.20 14.71 -4.11
CA CYS A 342 -5.14 16.17 -4.26
C CYS A 342 -4.90 16.52 -5.73
N LYS A 343 -5.79 17.33 -6.29
CA LYS A 343 -5.75 17.79 -7.69
C LYS A 343 -5.53 19.28 -7.75
N LEU A 344 -4.72 19.73 -8.70
CA LEU A 344 -4.61 21.14 -9.03
C LEU A 344 -5.80 21.55 -9.89
N ASP A 345 -6.49 22.62 -9.51
CA ASP A 345 -7.40 23.34 -10.40
C ASP A 345 -6.57 24.22 -11.32
N LEU A 346 -6.25 23.67 -12.49
CA LEU A 346 -5.39 24.32 -13.47
C LEU A 346 -6.06 25.51 -14.18
N LEU A 347 -7.38 25.68 -14.05
CA LEU A 347 -8.06 26.90 -14.53
C LEU A 347 -7.77 28.11 -13.63
N SER A 348 -7.40 27.86 -12.37
CA SER A 348 -6.97 28.90 -11.43
C SER A 348 -5.47 29.24 -11.52
N ALA A 349 -4.72 28.52 -12.37
CA ALA A 349 -3.28 28.67 -12.51
C ALA A 349 -2.91 30.07 -13.00
N ARG A 350 -1.98 30.71 -12.28
CA ARG A 350 -1.47 32.04 -12.62
C ARG A 350 -0.01 32.20 -12.20
N PRO A 351 0.78 33.03 -12.90
CA PRO A 351 2.19 33.21 -12.56
C PRO A 351 2.35 33.80 -11.15
N TYR A 352 3.30 33.27 -10.38
CA TYR A 352 3.71 33.82 -9.09
C TYR A 352 5.12 34.40 -9.22
N GLU A 353 5.18 35.60 -9.79
CA GLU A 353 6.44 36.31 -10.13
C GLU A 353 7.47 36.36 -8.99
N PRO A 354 7.11 36.59 -7.70
CA PRO A 354 8.10 36.71 -6.63
C PRO A 354 8.96 35.45 -6.38
N ARG A 355 8.54 34.28 -6.86
CA ARG A 355 9.30 33.01 -6.75
C ARG A 355 9.83 32.52 -8.10
N CYS A 356 9.59 33.26 -9.18
CA CYS A 356 10.22 32.98 -10.47
C CYS A 356 11.68 33.47 -10.45
N SER A 357 12.60 32.70 -11.02
CA SER A 357 14.02 33.04 -11.07
C SER A 357 14.59 32.65 -12.43
N PHE A 358 15.17 33.62 -13.13
CA PHE A 358 15.72 33.41 -14.47
C PHE A 358 17.20 33.87 -14.49
N PRO A 359 18.11 33.12 -13.84
CA PRO A 359 19.52 33.48 -13.83
C PRO A 359 20.11 33.48 -15.25
N GLY A 360 21.06 34.39 -15.49
CA GLY A 360 21.73 34.53 -16.78
C GLY A 360 20.98 35.35 -17.84
N VAL A 361 19.83 35.93 -17.50
CA VAL A 361 19.06 36.82 -18.39
C VAL A 361 19.50 38.26 -18.18
N ASP A 362 19.95 38.90 -19.26
CA ASP A 362 20.19 40.34 -19.28
C ASP A 362 18.86 41.06 -19.58
N VAL A 363 18.36 41.84 -18.64
CA VAL A 363 17.09 42.59 -18.75
C VAL A 363 17.15 43.65 -19.88
N SER A 364 18.35 44.00 -20.35
CA SER A 364 18.54 44.89 -21.49
C SER A 364 18.49 44.18 -22.86
N ASP A 365 18.56 42.85 -22.89
CA ASP A 365 18.39 42.05 -24.10
C ASP A 365 16.89 41.74 -24.30
N GLU A 366 16.29 42.42 -25.27
CA GLU A 366 14.88 42.23 -25.65
C GLU A 366 14.56 40.78 -26.04
N THR A 367 15.52 40.06 -26.62
CA THR A 367 15.32 38.68 -27.06
C THR A 367 15.41 37.68 -25.92
N ALA A 368 16.32 37.89 -24.96
CA ALA A 368 16.38 37.08 -23.73
C ALA A 368 15.13 37.29 -22.86
N THR A 369 14.62 38.53 -22.83
CA THR A 369 13.37 38.86 -22.13
C THR A 369 12.17 38.20 -22.81
N ALA A 370 12.11 38.18 -24.15
CA ALA A 370 11.07 37.50 -24.91
C ALA A 370 11.06 35.99 -24.65
N ASP A 371 12.23 35.35 -24.54
CA ASP A 371 12.36 33.92 -24.22
C ASP A 371 11.78 33.60 -22.83
N CYS A 372 12.03 34.45 -21.82
CA CYS A 372 11.45 34.32 -20.47
C CYS A 372 9.93 34.42 -20.48
N VAL A 373 9.39 35.46 -21.13
CA VAL A 373 7.94 35.69 -21.23
C VAL A 373 7.28 34.50 -21.92
N ARG A 374 7.86 34.01 -23.02
CA ARG A 374 7.35 32.85 -23.75
C ARG A 374 7.28 31.60 -22.87
N LEU A 375 8.34 31.32 -22.11
CA LEU A 375 8.34 30.17 -21.21
C LEU A 375 7.30 30.33 -20.09
N LEU A 376 7.17 31.53 -19.52
CA LEU A 376 6.15 31.81 -18.52
C LEU A 376 4.73 31.63 -19.07
N ASP A 377 4.46 32.15 -20.28
CA ASP A 377 3.18 31.98 -20.99
C ASP A 377 2.89 30.51 -21.29
N PHE A 378 3.90 29.74 -21.70
CA PHE A 378 3.77 28.31 -21.91
C PHE A 378 3.38 27.59 -20.61
N PHE A 379 4.12 27.82 -19.53
CA PHE A 379 3.90 27.14 -18.24
C PHE A 379 2.59 27.56 -17.56
N THR A 380 2.08 28.77 -17.83
CA THR A 380 0.81 29.26 -17.26
C THR A 380 -0.41 28.97 -18.14
N GLY A 381 -0.24 28.83 -19.46
CA GLY A 381 -1.33 28.60 -20.40
C GLY A 381 -1.40 27.18 -20.96
N SER A 382 -0.37 26.76 -21.69
CA SER A 382 -0.42 25.50 -22.46
C SER A 382 -0.02 24.26 -21.67
N TYR A 383 1.02 24.36 -20.83
CA TYR A 383 1.52 23.24 -20.05
C TYR A 383 0.50 22.67 -19.06
N PRO A 384 -0.32 23.49 -18.35
CA PRO A 384 -1.38 22.97 -17.49
C PRO A 384 -2.37 22.07 -18.25
N LEU A 385 -2.82 22.50 -19.44
CA LEU A 385 -3.72 21.68 -20.27
C LEU A 385 -3.10 20.34 -20.66
N ILE A 386 -1.78 20.32 -20.89
CA ILE A 386 -1.04 19.08 -21.14
C ILE A 386 -1.08 18.21 -19.88
N LEU A 387 -0.70 18.74 -18.71
CA LEU A 387 -0.71 18.00 -17.43
C LEU A 387 -2.09 17.44 -17.09
N GLU A 388 -3.16 18.18 -17.38
CA GLU A 388 -4.54 17.71 -17.20
C GLU A 388 -4.84 16.51 -18.11
N SER A 389 -4.47 16.58 -19.39
CA SER A 389 -4.74 15.55 -20.39
C SER A 389 -4.06 14.19 -20.13
N VAL A 390 -3.10 14.15 -19.21
CA VAL A 390 -2.32 12.95 -18.83
C VAL A 390 -2.38 12.66 -17.33
N ASP A 391 -3.34 13.26 -16.62
CA ASP A 391 -3.56 13.08 -15.17
C ASP A 391 -2.38 13.46 -14.26
N LEU A 392 -1.45 14.29 -14.74
CA LEU A 392 -0.30 14.80 -13.98
C LEU A 392 -0.61 16.11 -13.23
N HIS A 393 -1.87 16.55 -13.25
CA HIS A 393 -2.43 17.56 -12.36
C HIS A 393 -2.70 17.03 -10.94
N ILE A 394 -2.62 15.71 -10.75
CA ILE A 394 -2.71 15.05 -9.44
C ILE A 394 -1.36 15.20 -8.73
N ILE A 395 -1.32 16.04 -7.69
CA ILE A 395 -0.09 16.34 -6.93
C ILE A 395 0.12 15.41 -5.73
N TYR A 396 -0.91 14.66 -5.35
CA TYR A 396 -0.81 13.64 -4.33
C TYR A 396 -1.88 12.59 -4.55
N ASN A 397 -1.48 11.33 -4.55
CA ASN A 397 -2.39 10.21 -4.55
C ASN A 397 -1.89 9.19 -3.53
N TYR A 398 -2.72 8.89 -2.54
CA TYR A 398 -2.41 7.93 -1.51
C TYR A 398 -3.56 6.95 -1.33
N ASP A 399 -3.22 5.67 -1.50
CA ASP A 399 -4.10 4.56 -1.20
C ASP A 399 -3.63 3.90 0.11
N SER A 400 -4.40 4.08 1.17
CA SER A 400 -4.10 3.53 2.51
C SER A 400 -3.95 2.01 2.53
N ARG A 401 -4.50 1.30 1.55
CA ARG A 401 -4.35 -0.16 1.41
C ARG A 401 -2.93 -0.56 1.02
N TRP A 402 -2.17 0.36 0.43
CA TRP A 402 -0.76 0.17 0.11
C TRP A 402 0.15 0.27 1.33
N GLN A 403 -0.32 0.49 2.56
CA GLN A 403 0.55 0.35 3.75
C GLN A 403 0.33 -0.98 4.47
N ASN A 404 -0.77 -1.68 4.22
CA ASN A 404 -1.06 -2.97 4.86
C ASN A 404 -0.11 -4.12 4.41
N TRP A 405 0.80 -3.87 3.45
CA TRP A 405 1.90 -4.81 3.13
C TRP A 405 3.11 -4.66 4.04
N LYS A 406 3.25 -3.54 4.79
CA LYS A 406 4.15 -3.47 5.95
C LYS A 406 3.55 -4.41 7.00
N LEU A 407 3.96 -5.67 6.88
CA LEU A 407 3.33 -6.85 7.46
C LEU A 407 2.85 -6.66 8.92
N PRO A 408 1.66 -7.20 9.27
CA PRO A 408 1.25 -7.56 10.65
C PRO A 408 2.19 -8.57 11.35
N PHE A 409 3.18 -9.11 10.62
CA PHE A 409 4.00 -10.26 10.98
C PHE A 409 4.90 -10.03 12.20
N TRP A 410 5.27 -8.77 12.49
CA TRP A 410 6.02 -8.46 13.72
C TRP A 410 5.16 -8.55 14.98
N ASN A 411 3.84 -8.32 14.88
CA ASN A 411 2.94 -8.42 16.04
C ASN A 411 2.55 -9.88 16.34
N GLU A 412 2.49 -10.75 15.32
CA GLU A 412 2.14 -12.17 15.53
C GLU A 412 3.32 -13.00 16.05
N LEU A 413 4.57 -12.69 15.67
CA LEU A 413 5.75 -13.39 16.21
C LEU A 413 6.10 -13.02 17.65
N SER A 414 5.62 -11.88 18.17
CA SER A 414 5.82 -11.49 19.57
C SER A 414 4.86 -12.18 20.55
N GLU A 415 3.82 -12.85 20.07
CA GLU A 415 2.82 -13.56 20.90
C GLU A 415 3.00 -15.09 20.91
N GLU A 416 4.04 -15.65 20.28
CA GLU A 416 4.34 -17.10 20.28
C GLU A 416 5.26 -17.56 21.43
N ASN A 417 5.49 -16.71 22.45
CA ASN A 417 6.13 -17.11 23.70
C ASN A 417 5.12 -17.11 24.85
N ASP A 418 4.09 -17.96 24.76
CA ASP A 418 3.49 -18.51 25.97
C ASP A 418 3.31 -20.01 25.75
N ASP A 419 4.00 -20.75 26.62
CA ASP A 419 3.96 -22.19 26.78
C ASP A 419 2.51 -22.66 26.92
N ASP A 420 2.03 -23.47 25.97
CA ASP A 420 0.99 -24.47 26.24
C ASP A 420 1.14 -25.63 25.25
N GLU A 421 2.02 -26.58 25.61
CA GLU A 421 1.93 -27.97 25.17
C GLU A 421 0.64 -28.62 25.73
N GLU A 422 -0.53 -28.16 25.31
CA GLU A 422 -1.77 -28.93 25.51
C GLU A 422 -2.13 -29.67 24.22
N SER A 423 -1.90 -30.98 24.26
CA SER A 423 -2.44 -32.01 23.37
C SER A 423 -3.84 -31.64 22.83
N GLU A 424 -3.89 -31.11 21.60
CA GLU A 424 -5.13 -30.77 20.90
C GLU A 424 -5.96 -32.04 20.66
N THR A 425 -6.87 -32.27 21.60
CA THR A 425 -7.89 -33.30 21.50
C THR A 425 -9.05 -32.70 20.72
N TRP A 426 -9.46 -33.36 19.63
CA TRP A 426 -10.61 -32.98 18.81
C TRP A 426 -11.92 -33.05 19.61
N THR A 427 -12.23 -32.04 20.42
CA THR A 427 -13.52 -31.93 21.10
C THR A 427 -14.30 -30.72 20.59
N MET A 428 -15.29 -31.03 19.75
CA MET A 428 -16.26 -30.08 19.23
C MET A 428 -17.16 -29.55 20.34
N THR A 429 -17.05 -28.26 20.68
CA THR A 429 -18.11 -27.54 21.39
C THR A 429 -18.41 -26.15 20.79
N SER A 430 -19.61 -26.11 20.19
CA SER A 430 -20.64 -25.06 20.04
C SER A 430 -20.28 -23.57 20.20
N GLU A 431 -20.28 -22.87 19.05
CA GLU A 431 -21.08 -21.66 18.71
C GLU A 431 -20.32 -20.69 17.79
N LYS A 432 -19.01 -20.46 18.00
CA LYS A 432 -18.14 -19.78 17.01
C LYS A 432 -17.56 -20.73 15.94
N ALA A 433 -17.69 -22.04 16.15
CA ALA A 433 -17.23 -23.09 15.23
C ALA A 433 -18.19 -23.38 14.06
N ASN A 434 -19.45 -22.94 14.11
CA ASN A 434 -20.45 -23.30 13.11
C ASN A 434 -20.21 -22.63 11.74
N THR A 435 -19.70 -21.40 11.69
CA THR A 435 -19.33 -20.72 10.43
C THR A 435 -18.03 -21.25 9.83
N ARG A 436 -17.08 -21.68 10.67
CA ARG A 436 -15.79 -22.23 10.21
C ARG A 436 -15.90 -23.67 9.74
N SER A 437 -16.71 -24.48 10.43
CA SER A 437 -16.99 -25.87 10.04
C SER A 437 -17.86 -25.96 8.79
N SER A 438 -18.80 -25.02 8.62
CA SER A 438 -19.57 -24.89 7.37
C SER A 438 -18.73 -24.39 6.20
N ALA A 439 -17.82 -23.43 6.40
CA ALA A 439 -16.87 -23.00 5.35
C ALA A 439 -15.87 -24.11 4.97
N TRP A 440 -15.46 -24.94 5.93
CA TRP A 440 -14.66 -26.14 5.66
C TRP A 440 -15.44 -27.18 4.86
N LEU A 441 -16.65 -27.53 5.32
CA LEU A 441 -17.53 -28.50 4.66
C LEU A 441 -17.92 -28.03 3.25
N GLU A 442 -18.24 -26.75 3.08
CA GLU A 442 -18.52 -26.14 1.78
C GLU A 442 -17.29 -26.23 0.85
N ARG A 443 -16.08 -25.95 1.34
CA ARG A 443 -14.86 -26.08 0.53
C ARG A 443 -14.56 -27.52 0.16
N VAL A 444 -14.61 -28.45 1.11
CA VAL A 444 -14.34 -29.88 0.84
C VAL A 444 -15.36 -30.48 -0.13
N THR A 445 -16.63 -30.07 -0.05
CA THR A 445 -17.69 -30.55 -0.96
C THR A 445 -17.67 -29.87 -2.34
N ARG A 446 -17.12 -28.65 -2.46
CA ARG A 446 -17.02 -27.91 -3.72
C ARG A 446 -15.67 -28.02 -4.44
N CYS A 447 -14.61 -28.46 -3.76
CA CYS A 447 -13.31 -28.68 -4.38
C CYS A 447 -13.39 -29.81 -5.41
N ASN A 448 -13.25 -29.46 -6.69
CA ASN A 448 -13.20 -30.42 -7.78
C ASN A 448 -11.77 -30.56 -8.27
N MET A 449 -11.28 -31.79 -8.35
CA MET A 449 -9.94 -32.07 -8.85
C MET A 449 -9.89 -32.16 -10.40
N PHE A 450 -11.02 -32.01 -11.10
CA PHE A 450 -11.13 -31.98 -12.57
C PHE A 450 -10.36 -33.11 -13.30
N GLY A 451 -10.29 -34.28 -12.68
CA GLY A 451 -9.60 -35.46 -13.21
C GLY A 451 -8.11 -35.56 -12.86
N PHE A 452 -7.53 -34.58 -12.15
CA PHE A 452 -6.17 -34.69 -11.61
C PHE A 452 -6.12 -35.66 -10.42
N ASP A 453 -5.03 -36.42 -10.29
CA ASP A 453 -4.87 -37.38 -9.20
C ASP A 453 -4.38 -36.76 -7.90
N GLN A 454 -3.62 -35.67 -7.99
CA GLN A 454 -3.15 -34.92 -6.83
C GLN A 454 -3.14 -33.42 -7.12
N ILE A 455 -3.54 -32.63 -6.13
CA ILE A 455 -3.45 -31.16 -6.14
C ILE A 455 -2.85 -30.71 -4.80
N SER A 456 -1.81 -29.90 -4.86
CA SER A 456 -1.18 -29.26 -3.71
C SER A 456 -1.28 -27.74 -3.86
N ALA A 457 -1.85 -27.05 -2.89
CA ALA A 457 -1.97 -25.59 -2.87
C ALA A 457 -0.97 -24.99 -1.89
N ILE A 458 -0.22 -23.97 -2.33
CA ILE A 458 0.73 -23.21 -1.51
C ILE A 458 0.22 -21.76 -1.39
N SER A 459 0.05 -21.30 -0.15
CA SER A 459 -0.40 -19.92 0.11
C SER A 459 0.75 -18.93 -0.03
N GLN A 460 0.44 -17.69 -0.41
CA GLN A 460 1.41 -16.58 -0.41
C GLN A 460 2.05 -16.35 0.96
N SER A 461 1.27 -16.45 2.03
CA SER A 461 1.75 -16.31 3.42
C SER A 461 2.85 -17.32 3.75
N SER A 462 2.75 -18.54 3.20
CA SER A 462 3.75 -19.59 3.38
C SER A 462 5.08 -19.23 2.72
N ILE A 463 5.02 -18.67 1.51
CA ILE A 463 6.21 -18.23 0.77
C ILE A 463 6.94 -17.14 1.57
N ASN A 464 6.20 -16.13 2.02
CA ASN A 464 6.77 -15.03 2.80
C ASN A 464 7.33 -15.51 4.15
N ASN A 465 6.68 -16.45 4.83
CA ASN A 465 7.21 -17.03 6.06
C ASN A 465 8.52 -17.80 5.82
N VAL A 466 8.60 -18.59 4.74
CA VAL A 466 9.84 -19.29 4.36
C VAL A 466 10.97 -18.30 4.09
N LEU A 467 10.71 -17.24 3.32
CA LEU A 467 11.69 -16.17 3.06
C LEU A 467 12.16 -15.49 4.35
N ALA A 468 11.24 -15.15 5.26
CA ALA A 468 11.57 -14.55 6.55
C ALA A 468 12.40 -15.48 7.43
N LYS A 469 12.07 -16.78 7.49
CA LYS A 469 12.86 -17.78 8.22
C LYS A 469 14.27 -17.94 7.66
N HIS A 470 14.43 -17.93 6.34
CA HIS A 470 15.75 -17.97 5.72
C HIS A 470 16.56 -16.70 6.01
N TRP A 471 15.93 -15.53 5.97
CA TRP A 471 16.55 -14.27 6.35
C TRP A 471 17.03 -14.30 7.81
N PHE A 472 16.19 -14.75 8.75
CA PHE A 472 16.55 -14.84 10.18
C PHE A 472 17.69 -15.84 10.45
N LYS A 473 17.70 -16.99 9.75
CA LYS A 473 18.84 -17.92 9.83
C LYS A 473 20.11 -17.29 9.23
N GLY A 474 19.97 -16.53 8.16
CA GLY A 474 21.04 -15.79 7.50
C GLY A 474 21.67 -14.76 8.43
N SER A 475 20.87 -13.93 9.10
CA SER A 475 21.37 -12.89 10.02
C SER A 475 22.22 -13.45 11.17
N LEU A 476 21.96 -14.70 11.60
CA LEU A 476 22.71 -15.37 12.67
C LEU A 476 23.95 -16.15 12.21
N SER A 477 23.95 -16.70 10.98
CA SER A 477 24.96 -17.70 10.55
C SER A 477 25.69 -17.38 9.25
N ARG A 478 25.08 -16.58 8.37
CA ARG A 478 25.63 -16.16 7.07
C ARG A 478 25.16 -14.72 6.81
N PRO A 479 25.88 -13.69 7.32
CA PRO A 479 25.42 -12.30 7.25
C PRO A 479 25.13 -11.82 5.82
N SER A 480 25.67 -12.50 4.80
CA SER A 480 25.50 -12.22 3.36
C SER A 480 24.04 -12.19 2.83
N PHE A 481 23.04 -12.57 3.64
CA PHE A 481 21.61 -12.51 3.27
C PHE A 481 20.82 -11.38 3.93
N ALA A 482 21.23 -10.98 5.14
CA ALA A 482 20.69 -9.81 5.82
C ALA A 482 21.50 -8.55 5.46
N GLN A 483 22.75 -8.73 5.01
CA GLN A 483 23.62 -7.69 4.52
C GLN A 483 24.38 -8.22 3.31
N TRP A 484 24.41 -7.48 2.20
CA TRP A 484 25.15 -7.90 1.01
C TRP A 484 25.97 -6.76 0.45
N ASP A 485 27.20 -7.06 0.07
CA ASP A 485 28.20 -6.10 -0.41
C ASP A 485 28.76 -6.55 -1.76
N LEU A 486 28.93 -5.57 -2.66
CA LEU A 486 29.62 -5.68 -3.93
C LEU A 486 30.80 -4.70 -3.92
N ASP A 487 31.94 -5.18 -3.43
CA ASP A 487 33.18 -4.42 -3.27
C ASP A 487 32.95 -3.05 -2.61
N GLU A 488 33.38 -1.96 -3.26
CA GLU A 488 33.14 -0.58 -2.86
C GLU A 488 31.94 0.08 -3.56
N PHE A 489 31.25 -0.65 -4.45
CA PHE A 489 30.22 -0.10 -5.34
C PHE A 489 28.82 -0.14 -4.75
N PHE A 490 28.51 -1.18 -3.97
CA PHE A 490 27.21 -1.33 -3.36
C PHE A 490 27.32 -2.10 -2.05
N SER A 491 26.55 -1.70 -1.05
CA SER A 491 26.47 -2.38 0.23
C SER A 491 25.12 -2.05 0.84
N SER A 492 24.39 -3.04 1.33
CA SER A 492 23.09 -2.79 1.94
C SER A 492 22.73 -3.83 2.99
N ALA A 493 22.07 -3.36 4.04
CA ALA A 493 21.30 -4.18 4.97
C ALA A 493 19.86 -4.31 4.46
N PHE A 494 19.35 -5.54 4.42
CA PHE A 494 18.05 -5.89 3.89
C PHE A 494 17.13 -6.37 5.02
N ALA A 495 15.87 -5.99 4.93
CA ALA A 495 14.79 -6.63 5.67
C ALA A 495 14.32 -7.92 4.96
N PRO A 496 13.44 -8.72 5.59
CA PRO A 496 12.87 -9.91 4.95
C PRO A 496 12.23 -9.62 3.58
N LEU A 497 12.60 -10.42 2.59
CA LEU A 497 12.04 -10.35 1.23
C LEU A 497 10.56 -10.75 1.23
N THR A 498 9.75 -10.10 0.41
CA THR A 498 8.30 -10.38 0.34
C THR A 498 7.79 -10.56 -1.09
N VAL A 499 6.74 -11.37 -1.22
CA VAL A 499 6.11 -11.77 -2.48
C VAL A 499 4.61 -11.52 -2.42
N ARG A 500 4.04 -11.00 -3.51
CA ARG A 500 2.61 -10.95 -3.80
C ARG A 500 2.33 -11.68 -5.11
N LEU A 501 1.47 -12.68 -5.08
CA LEU A 501 1.10 -13.44 -6.29
C LEU A 501 0.13 -12.66 -7.17
N LEU A 502 0.31 -12.76 -8.49
CA LEU A 502 -0.60 -12.26 -9.52
C LEU A 502 -1.21 -13.44 -10.26
N SER A 503 -2.45 -13.28 -10.74
CA SER A 503 -3.23 -14.38 -11.35
C SER A 503 -2.72 -14.89 -12.70
N ASN A 504 -1.66 -14.28 -13.25
CA ASN A 504 -1.10 -14.54 -14.56
C ASN A 504 0.27 -15.23 -14.49
N ASP A 505 0.47 -16.10 -13.50
CA ASP A 505 1.73 -16.83 -13.25
C ASP A 505 2.94 -15.91 -12.99
N ARG A 506 2.67 -14.69 -12.48
CA ARG A 506 3.67 -13.71 -12.08
C ARG A 506 3.52 -13.35 -10.60
N ALA A 507 4.51 -12.67 -10.06
CA ALA A 507 4.47 -12.13 -8.72
C ALA A 507 5.17 -10.77 -8.68
N ILE A 508 4.74 -9.93 -7.73
CA ILE A 508 5.51 -8.76 -7.33
C ILE A 508 6.42 -9.20 -6.17
N PHE A 509 7.70 -8.92 -6.31
CA PHE A 509 8.77 -9.24 -5.37
C PHE A 509 9.38 -7.94 -4.85
N TRP A 510 9.34 -7.74 -3.54
CA TRP A 510 9.93 -6.54 -2.92
C TRP A 510 11.25 -6.86 -2.24
N VAL A 511 12.21 -5.97 -2.49
CA VAL A 511 13.48 -5.89 -1.81
C VAL A 511 13.46 -4.64 -0.94
N HIS A 512 13.39 -4.83 0.37
CA HIS A 512 13.47 -3.74 1.34
C HIS A 512 14.90 -3.63 1.85
N MET A 513 15.51 -2.48 1.59
CA MET A 513 16.84 -2.10 2.02
C MET A 513 16.72 -1.08 3.15
N GLU A 514 17.02 -1.50 4.37
CA GLU A 514 16.88 -0.65 5.57
C GLU A 514 17.91 0.47 5.56
N SER A 515 19.14 0.16 5.17
CA SER A 515 20.22 1.13 4.97
C SER A 515 21.25 0.58 4.00
N GLY A 516 22.08 1.47 3.45
CA GLY A 516 23.16 1.06 2.57
C GLY A 516 23.91 2.22 1.97
N ARG A 517 24.83 1.88 1.08
CA ARG A 517 25.62 2.81 0.28
C ARG A 517 25.78 2.31 -1.14
N LEU A 518 25.83 3.22 -2.09
CA LEU A 518 26.06 2.92 -3.51
C LEU A 518 26.94 3.96 -4.19
N LYS A 519 27.64 3.53 -5.23
CA LYS A 519 28.32 4.38 -6.22
C LYS A 519 27.48 4.44 -7.50
N ALA A 520 27.39 5.62 -8.10
CA ALA A 520 26.65 5.84 -9.34
C ALA A 520 27.27 5.07 -10.52
N LEU A 521 26.51 4.94 -11.61
CA LEU A 521 27.00 4.34 -12.85
C LEU A 521 27.50 5.40 -13.81
N LYS A 522 28.43 5.02 -14.69
CA LYS A 522 28.84 5.80 -15.85
C LYS A 522 28.75 4.92 -17.08
N LYS A 523 27.88 5.28 -18.03
CA LYS A 523 27.57 4.45 -19.21
C LYS A 523 27.13 3.03 -18.82
N TRP A 524 26.27 2.91 -17.81
CA TRP A 524 25.76 1.63 -17.29
C TRP A 524 26.84 0.67 -16.76
N GLN A 525 27.98 1.20 -16.34
CA GLN A 525 29.03 0.45 -15.66
C GLN A 525 29.34 1.09 -14.31
N PRO A 526 29.76 0.30 -13.29
CA PRO A 526 30.17 0.83 -11.99
C PRO A 526 31.25 1.90 -12.16
N TRP A 527 31.05 3.07 -11.55
CA TRP A 527 31.97 4.20 -11.68
C TRP A 527 32.80 4.39 -10.40
N PRO A 528 34.07 3.95 -10.36
CA PRO A 528 34.88 3.97 -9.13
C PRO A 528 35.10 5.38 -8.59
N GLU A 529 35.22 6.38 -9.47
CA GLU A 529 35.44 7.77 -9.07
C GLU A 529 34.14 8.51 -8.67
N SER A 530 32.98 7.86 -8.74
CA SER A 530 31.74 8.47 -8.25
C SER A 530 31.71 8.56 -6.73
N GLU A 531 31.05 9.60 -6.22
CA GLU A 531 30.82 9.77 -4.79
C GLU A 531 29.96 8.64 -4.23
N ILE A 532 30.27 8.22 -3.00
CA ILE A 532 29.49 7.24 -2.27
C ILE A 532 28.23 7.94 -1.76
N TYR A 533 27.07 7.42 -2.13
CA TYR A 533 25.79 7.87 -1.65
C TYR A 533 25.25 6.90 -0.61
N GLU A 534 24.97 7.41 0.59
CA GLU A 534 24.31 6.66 1.66
C GLU A 534 22.79 6.82 1.52
N PHE A 535 22.06 5.71 1.69
CA PHE A 535 20.61 5.68 1.57
C PHE A 535 19.98 4.90 2.72
N ASN A 536 18.72 5.23 3.03
CA ASN A 536 17.94 4.60 4.09
C ASN A 536 16.51 4.30 3.62
N ASP A 537 15.97 3.18 4.09
CA ASP A 537 14.57 2.77 3.90
C ASP A 537 14.09 2.74 2.44
N TRP A 538 14.93 2.21 1.55
CA TRP A 538 14.60 2.05 0.14
C TRP A 538 13.85 0.74 -0.08
N HIS A 539 12.79 0.80 -0.87
CA HIS A 539 11.98 -0.35 -1.22
C HIS A 539 11.86 -0.43 -2.73
N LEU A 540 12.38 -1.51 -3.31
CA LEU A 540 12.32 -1.72 -4.76
C LEU A 540 11.44 -2.92 -5.05
N ALA A 541 10.46 -2.71 -5.92
CA ALA A 541 9.54 -3.74 -6.38
C ALA A 541 9.94 -4.24 -7.77
N PHE A 542 9.83 -5.55 -7.97
CA PHE A 542 10.11 -6.22 -9.23
C PHE A 542 8.96 -7.14 -9.59
N GLU A 543 8.54 -7.17 -10.85
CA GLU A 543 7.71 -8.23 -11.36
C GLU A 543 8.58 -9.40 -11.81
N VAL A 544 8.22 -10.60 -11.33
CA VAL A 544 8.96 -11.83 -11.60
C VAL A 544 8.00 -12.90 -12.09
N ASN A 545 8.45 -13.73 -13.04
CA ASN A 545 7.69 -14.87 -13.51
C ASN A 545 7.86 -16.06 -12.57
N LEU A 546 6.82 -16.87 -12.37
CA LEU A 546 6.97 -18.19 -11.79
C LEU A 546 7.30 -19.20 -12.88
N LYS A 547 8.30 -20.04 -12.65
CA LYS A 547 8.75 -21.07 -13.59
C LYS A 547 9.05 -22.39 -12.88
N ARG A 548 9.08 -23.47 -13.64
CA ARG A 548 9.56 -24.78 -13.16
C ARG A 548 10.69 -25.33 -14.02
N CYS A 549 11.61 -26.05 -13.41
CA CYS A 549 12.71 -26.72 -14.10
C CYS A 549 13.04 -28.06 -13.42
N ALA A 550 13.78 -28.93 -14.11
CA ALA A 550 14.34 -30.14 -13.51
C ALA A 550 15.56 -29.80 -12.62
N HIS A 551 15.88 -30.66 -11.66
CA HIS A 551 17.01 -30.46 -10.74
C HIS A 551 18.35 -30.22 -11.43
N HIS A 552 18.62 -30.93 -12.53
CA HIS A 552 19.87 -30.80 -13.27
C HIS A 552 19.97 -29.51 -14.11
N GLU A 553 18.85 -28.80 -14.30
CA GLU A 553 18.79 -27.52 -15.01
C GLU A 553 18.99 -26.33 -14.06
N LEU A 554 19.00 -26.57 -12.74
CA LEU A 554 19.21 -25.51 -11.76
C LEU A 554 20.65 -24.99 -11.82
N ASN A 555 20.78 -23.67 -11.98
CA ASN A 555 22.05 -22.97 -11.90
C ASN A 555 22.29 -22.44 -10.48
N VAL A 556 22.76 -23.32 -9.60
CA VAL A 556 22.96 -23.08 -8.16
C VAL A 556 24.37 -23.43 -7.72
N GLU A 557 24.84 -22.82 -6.63
CA GLU A 557 26.17 -23.07 -6.08
C GLU A 557 26.29 -24.46 -5.44
N ALA A 558 27.52 -25.00 -5.45
CA ALA A 558 27.85 -26.28 -4.85
C ALA A 558 27.55 -26.33 -3.34
N GLY A 559 27.69 -25.21 -2.64
CA GLY A 559 27.33 -25.09 -1.23
C GLY A 559 25.84 -25.33 -0.99
N TRP A 560 24.98 -24.76 -1.85
CA TRP A 560 23.55 -25.01 -1.78
C TRP A 560 23.21 -26.46 -2.11
N LEU A 561 23.87 -27.07 -3.11
CA LEU A 561 23.66 -28.49 -3.43
C LEU A 561 23.98 -29.40 -2.24
N ALA A 562 25.05 -29.10 -1.49
CA ALA A 562 25.41 -29.84 -0.29
C ALA A 562 24.39 -29.65 0.85
N ASP A 563 23.86 -28.43 1.02
CA ASP A 563 22.80 -28.14 2.00
C ASP A 563 21.47 -28.81 1.59
N HIS A 564 21.10 -28.76 0.31
CA HIS A 564 19.91 -29.41 -0.24
C HIS A 564 19.99 -30.93 -0.11
N ALA A 565 21.19 -31.53 -0.24
CA ALA A 565 21.36 -32.97 -0.08
C ALA A 565 20.96 -33.48 1.32
N GLN A 566 20.97 -32.60 2.33
CA GLN A 566 20.55 -32.89 3.70
C GLN A 566 19.05 -32.61 3.92
N SER A 567 18.32 -32.14 2.91
CA SER A 567 16.88 -31.92 3.02
C SER A 567 16.12 -33.25 3.00
N ALA A 568 15.03 -33.35 3.76
CA ALA A 568 14.21 -34.56 3.81
C ALA A 568 13.75 -35.03 2.42
N VAL A 569 13.44 -34.10 1.52
CA VAL A 569 13.03 -34.42 0.14
C VAL A 569 14.17 -35.07 -0.64
N PHE A 570 15.40 -34.58 -0.49
CA PHE A 570 16.55 -35.17 -1.18
C PHE A 570 16.99 -36.48 -0.54
N GLU A 571 17.01 -36.58 0.78
CA GLU A 571 17.33 -37.83 1.49
C GLU A 571 16.37 -38.97 1.07
N GLU A 572 15.09 -38.65 0.87
CA GLU A 572 14.10 -39.65 0.45
C GLU A 572 14.17 -39.95 -1.05
N HIS A 573 14.47 -38.96 -1.90
CA HIS A 573 14.22 -39.04 -3.34
C HIS A 573 15.39 -38.68 -4.27
N GLY A 574 16.38 -37.91 -3.84
CA GLY A 574 17.41 -37.29 -4.67
C GLY A 574 18.30 -38.28 -5.44
N ASP A 575 18.78 -39.32 -4.76
CA ASP A 575 19.70 -40.32 -5.34
C ASP A 575 18.99 -41.54 -5.96
N ARG A 576 17.68 -41.44 -6.21
CA ARG A 576 16.87 -42.57 -6.67
C ARG A 576 16.78 -42.55 -8.21
N PRO A 577 17.17 -43.62 -8.93
CA PRO A 577 17.18 -43.63 -10.40
C PRO A 577 15.77 -43.72 -11.02
N ASP A 578 14.76 -44.05 -10.22
CA ASP A 578 13.37 -44.22 -10.64
C ASP A 578 12.53 -42.94 -10.54
N ARG A 579 13.15 -41.80 -10.23
CA ARG A 579 12.51 -40.49 -10.13
C ARG A 579 13.51 -39.35 -10.34
N HIS A 580 13.00 -38.16 -10.57
CA HIS A 580 13.78 -36.92 -10.60
C HIS A 580 13.04 -35.83 -9.80
N LEU A 581 13.75 -34.77 -9.43
CA LEU A 581 13.17 -33.63 -8.72
C LEU A 581 12.85 -32.51 -9.72
N VAL A 582 11.68 -31.90 -9.57
CA VAL A 582 11.23 -30.71 -10.29
C VAL A 582 11.08 -29.57 -9.29
N HIS A 583 11.62 -28.41 -9.63
CA HIS A 583 11.63 -27.23 -8.76
C HIS A 583 10.74 -26.14 -9.34
N LEU A 584 9.93 -25.52 -8.48
CA LEU A 584 9.18 -24.30 -8.77
C LEU A 584 9.95 -23.12 -8.18
N PHE A 585 10.18 -22.07 -8.97
CA PHE A 585 11.01 -20.93 -8.58
C PHE A 585 10.54 -19.60 -9.17
N LEU A 586 11.03 -18.50 -8.57
CA LEU A 586 10.91 -17.14 -9.07
C LEU A 586 12.03 -16.84 -10.07
N ASP A 587 11.70 -16.43 -11.28
CA ASP A 587 12.67 -16.10 -12.33
C ASP A 587 13.35 -14.75 -12.06
N PHE A 588 14.44 -14.80 -11.31
CA PHE A 588 15.26 -13.63 -10.97
C PHE A 588 16.17 -13.14 -12.11
N GLU A 589 16.25 -13.88 -13.22
CA GLU A 589 17.04 -13.45 -14.39
C GLU A 589 16.25 -12.46 -15.26
N HIS A 590 14.94 -12.66 -15.39
CA HIS A 590 14.06 -11.88 -16.27
C HIS A 590 13.09 -10.98 -15.49
N VAL A 591 13.62 -10.18 -14.55
CA VAL A 591 12.79 -9.29 -13.72
C VAL A 591 12.52 -7.94 -14.38
N GLU A 592 11.31 -7.42 -14.17
CA GLU A 592 10.91 -6.07 -14.57
C GLU A 592 10.83 -5.16 -13.34
N PHE A 593 11.47 -3.99 -13.36
CA PHE A 593 11.39 -3.05 -12.25
C PHE A 593 10.03 -2.32 -12.25
N LEU A 594 9.37 -2.26 -11.09
CA LEU A 594 8.07 -1.62 -10.92
C LEU A 594 8.23 -0.34 -10.09
N HIS A 595 8.31 0.80 -10.78
CA HIS A 595 8.47 2.09 -10.14
C HIS A 595 7.28 2.44 -9.22
N GLU A 596 6.05 2.18 -9.68
CA GLU A 596 4.81 2.52 -8.95
C GLU A 596 4.66 1.85 -7.58
N PHE A 597 5.42 0.78 -7.32
CA PHE A 597 5.43 0.07 -6.03
C PHE A 597 6.76 0.18 -5.30
N SER A 598 7.65 1.06 -5.77
CA SER A 598 8.94 1.35 -5.17
C SER A 598 8.92 2.68 -4.42
N SER A 599 9.72 2.80 -3.37
CA SER A 599 9.87 4.03 -2.58
C SER A 599 11.33 4.31 -2.24
N PHE A 600 11.75 5.57 -2.42
CA PHE A 600 13.13 6.01 -2.23
C PHE A 600 13.16 7.10 -1.17
N ASN A 601 13.13 6.70 0.11
CA ASN A 601 13.24 7.66 1.19
C ASN A 601 14.60 8.38 1.15
N ASP A 602 14.62 9.65 1.54
CA ASP A 602 15.81 10.53 1.56
C ASP A 602 16.46 10.85 0.19
N LEU A 603 15.97 10.29 -0.94
CA LEU A 603 16.58 10.50 -2.27
C LEU A 603 16.61 11.98 -2.70
N PHE A 604 15.58 12.74 -2.33
CA PHE A 604 15.35 14.13 -2.75
C PHE A 604 15.59 15.15 -1.64
N ARG A 605 16.15 14.75 -0.49
CA ARG A 605 16.39 15.69 0.64
C ARG A 605 17.57 16.62 0.39
N ASP A 606 18.58 16.13 -0.30
CA ASP A 606 19.67 16.96 -0.81
C ASP A 606 19.25 17.40 -2.22
N HIS A 607 19.47 18.66 -2.60
CA HIS A 607 19.26 19.21 -3.97
C HIS A 607 20.23 18.61 -5.00
N ASN A 608 20.45 17.31 -4.91
CA ASN A 608 21.50 16.59 -5.57
C ASN A 608 20.97 16.17 -6.95
N HIS A 609 21.43 16.87 -7.99
CA HIS A 609 21.02 16.74 -9.40
C HIS A 609 21.24 15.35 -10.04
N ARG A 610 21.53 14.30 -9.26
CA ARG A 610 21.85 12.93 -9.71
C ARG A 610 20.99 11.86 -9.03
N ALA A 611 19.77 12.21 -8.62
CA ALA A 611 18.82 11.24 -8.05
C ALA A 611 18.57 10.04 -8.98
N ILE A 612 18.47 10.30 -10.29
CA ILE A 612 18.26 9.29 -11.33
C ILE A 612 19.43 8.30 -11.35
N ASP A 613 20.67 8.79 -11.39
CA ASP A 613 21.87 7.96 -11.45
C ASP A 613 21.96 7.00 -10.25
N LYS A 614 21.55 7.47 -9.07
CA LYS A 614 21.53 6.67 -7.82
C LYS A 614 20.50 5.55 -7.89
N VAL A 615 19.30 5.84 -8.39
CA VAL A 615 18.22 4.85 -8.53
C VAL A 615 18.56 3.83 -9.60
N GLN A 616 19.08 4.26 -10.75
CA GLN A 616 19.56 3.36 -11.79
C GLN A 616 20.70 2.45 -11.29
N ALA A 617 21.62 2.99 -10.50
CA ALA A 617 22.66 2.22 -9.87
C ALA A 617 22.07 1.14 -8.94
N ALA A 618 21.12 1.49 -8.06
CA ALA A 618 20.46 0.51 -7.21
C ALA A 618 19.74 -0.58 -8.02
N ILE A 619 18.97 -0.20 -9.05
CA ILE A 619 18.30 -1.16 -9.94
C ILE A 619 19.33 -2.08 -10.60
N TYR A 620 20.43 -1.53 -11.12
CA TYR A 620 21.51 -2.29 -11.74
C TYR A 620 22.17 -3.27 -10.77
N TYR A 621 22.53 -2.84 -9.56
CA TYR A 621 23.16 -3.70 -8.58
C TYR A 621 22.21 -4.80 -8.10
N LEU A 622 20.93 -4.48 -7.89
CA LEU A 622 19.95 -5.48 -7.49
C LEU A 622 19.69 -6.49 -8.61
N LYS A 623 19.33 -6.01 -9.80
CA LYS A 623 18.97 -6.85 -10.95
C LYS A 623 20.15 -7.63 -11.52
N GLY A 624 21.32 -6.99 -11.64
CA GLY A 624 22.50 -7.57 -12.26
C GLY A 624 23.35 -8.44 -11.33
N HIS A 625 23.26 -8.24 -10.00
CA HIS A 625 24.16 -8.91 -9.07
C HIS A 625 23.44 -9.55 -7.88
N PHE A 626 22.63 -8.81 -7.13
CA PHE A 626 22.01 -9.34 -5.90
C PHE A 626 20.96 -10.42 -6.17
N LEU A 627 20.00 -10.19 -7.08
CA LEU A 627 18.98 -11.20 -7.41
C LEU A 627 19.59 -12.46 -8.04
N PRO A 628 20.55 -12.37 -8.99
CA PRO A 628 21.32 -13.53 -9.43
C PRO A 628 22.08 -14.24 -8.31
N TYR A 629 22.65 -13.49 -7.35
CA TYR A 629 23.29 -14.06 -6.17
C TYR A 629 22.28 -14.86 -5.32
N LEU A 630 21.09 -14.32 -5.04
CA LEU A 630 20.03 -15.04 -4.35
C LEU A 630 19.60 -16.31 -5.10
N ALA A 631 19.51 -16.23 -6.44
CA ALA A 631 19.18 -17.38 -7.27
C ALA A 631 20.24 -18.49 -7.16
N ARG A 632 21.53 -18.15 -7.23
CA ARG A 632 22.63 -19.11 -7.05
C ARG A 632 22.62 -19.81 -5.69
N TRP A 633 22.16 -19.12 -4.65
CA TRP A 633 21.97 -19.69 -3.31
C TRP A 633 20.61 -20.37 -3.10
N GLY A 634 19.85 -20.59 -4.18
CA GLY A 634 18.58 -21.33 -4.15
C GLY A 634 17.41 -20.61 -3.49
N MET A 635 17.55 -19.33 -3.13
CA MET A 635 16.51 -18.55 -2.43
C MET A 635 15.29 -18.23 -3.30
N HIS A 636 15.48 -18.33 -4.62
CA HIS A 636 14.41 -18.22 -5.60
C HIS A 636 13.49 -19.47 -5.66
N ILE A 637 13.88 -20.61 -5.08
CA ILE A 637 13.12 -21.86 -5.14
C ILE A 637 12.01 -21.85 -4.08
N ILE A 638 10.76 -21.99 -4.53
CA ILE A 638 9.57 -21.99 -3.68
C ILE A 638 9.25 -23.40 -3.20
N HIS A 639 9.33 -24.40 -4.10
CA HIS A 639 8.92 -25.77 -3.80
C HIS A 639 9.61 -26.80 -4.68
N THR A 640 9.76 -28.02 -4.17
CA THR A 640 10.38 -29.16 -4.87
C THR A 640 9.44 -30.35 -4.87
N VAL A 641 9.20 -30.95 -6.04
CA VAL A 641 8.31 -32.09 -6.23
C VAL A 641 9.06 -33.27 -6.84
N PRO A 642 8.99 -34.48 -6.24
CA PRO A 642 9.51 -35.70 -6.86
C PRO A 642 8.58 -36.22 -7.96
N VAL A 643 9.15 -36.59 -9.12
CA VAL A 643 8.44 -37.11 -10.29
C VAL A 643 9.03 -38.44 -10.74
N TRP A 644 8.22 -39.50 -10.74
CA TRP A 644 8.64 -40.87 -11.02
C TRP A 644 8.76 -41.16 -12.51
N THR A 645 9.74 -41.98 -12.87
CA THR A 645 10.03 -42.42 -14.24
C THR A 645 9.61 -43.87 -14.45
N SER A 646 9.37 -44.25 -15.72
CA SER A 646 8.89 -45.59 -16.07
C SER A 646 9.93 -46.67 -15.77
N GLY A 647 9.53 -47.75 -15.07
CA GLY A 647 10.36 -48.95 -14.93
C GLY A 647 10.43 -49.58 -13.53
N SER A 648 9.90 -48.92 -12.49
CA SER A 648 9.94 -49.41 -11.10
C SER A 648 8.54 -49.45 -10.47
N PRO A 649 8.29 -50.33 -9.47
CA PRO A 649 7.07 -50.27 -8.68
C PRO A 649 7.09 -49.04 -7.76
N PHE A 650 6.12 -48.14 -7.93
CA PHE A 650 5.97 -46.92 -7.12
C PHE A 650 4.63 -46.90 -6.37
N SER A 651 4.54 -45.99 -5.38
CA SER A 651 3.30 -45.77 -4.61
C SER A 651 2.15 -45.34 -5.52
N SER A 652 0.91 -45.70 -5.17
CA SER A 652 -0.27 -45.29 -5.96
C SER A 652 -0.47 -43.77 -5.99
N CYS A 653 0.11 -43.04 -5.04
CA CYS A 653 0.10 -41.57 -4.99
C CYS A 653 1.38 -40.94 -5.56
N ALA A 654 2.25 -41.71 -6.22
CA ALA A 654 3.48 -41.19 -6.81
C ALA A 654 3.18 -40.41 -8.10
N LEU A 655 3.59 -39.15 -8.14
CA LEU A 655 3.42 -38.29 -9.30
C LEU A 655 4.32 -38.73 -10.44
N THR A 656 3.74 -38.91 -11.62
CA THR A 656 4.45 -39.27 -12.85
C THR A 656 4.49 -38.11 -13.85
N SER A 657 3.62 -37.14 -13.67
CA SER A 657 3.66 -35.85 -14.35
C SER A 657 3.16 -34.77 -13.40
N VAL A 658 3.69 -33.55 -13.54
CA VAL A 658 3.35 -32.40 -12.71
C VAL A 658 3.33 -31.12 -13.55
N ASP A 659 2.42 -30.23 -13.23
CA ASP A 659 2.43 -28.84 -13.68
C ASP A 659 1.92 -27.92 -12.56
N PHE A 660 1.97 -26.62 -12.79
CA PHE A 660 1.47 -25.63 -11.82
C PHE A 660 0.74 -24.48 -12.50
N GLN A 661 -0.01 -23.74 -11.70
CA GLN A 661 -0.53 -22.42 -12.05
C GLN A 661 -0.74 -21.57 -10.80
N VAL A 662 -0.80 -20.25 -10.96
CA VAL A 662 -1.38 -19.37 -9.94
C VAL A 662 -2.91 -19.45 -10.06
N TYR A 663 -3.53 -20.03 -9.05
CA TYR A 663 -4.97 -20.28 -8.96
C TYR A 663 -5.66 -19.15 -8.17
N SER A 664 -6.62 -18.48 -8.80
CA SER A 664 -7.43 -17.44 -8.18
C SER A 664 -8.83 -17.36 -8.79
N LYS A 665 -9.79 -16.87 -8.01
CA LYS A 665 -11.16 -16.59 -8.46
C LYS A 665 -11.23 -15.33 -9.34
N LEU A 666 -10.40 -14.35 -9.00
CA LEU A 666 -10.41 -13.03 -9.61
C LEU A 666 -9.18 -12.87 -10.49
N ASN A 667 -9.31 -12.08 -11.55
CA ASN A 667 -8.15 -11.66 -12.33
C ASN A 667 -7.42 -10.57 -11.54
N ILE A 668 -6.33 -10.97 -10.89
CA ILE A 668 -5.49 -10.13 -10.05
C ILE A 668 -4.27 -9.69 -10.84
N THR A 669 -4.10 -8.38 -10.93
CA THR A 669 -3.15 -7.63 -11.77
C THR A 669 -2.45 -6.54 -10.95
N ARG A 670 -1.47 -5.85 -11.54
CA ARG A 670 -0.80 -4.69 -10.93
C ARG A 670 -1.80 -3.62 -10.45
N GLN A 671 -2.93 -3.45 -11.15
CA GLN A 671 -3.87 -2.36 -10.82
C GLN A 671 -4.79 -2.67 -9.64
N ASN A 672 -5.10 -3.94 -9.36
CA ASN A 672 -6.15 -4.29 -8.40
C ASN A 672 -5.68 -5.15 -7.22
N TRP A 673 -4.44 -5.64 -7.20
CA TRP A 673 -3.95 -6.54 -6.14
C TRP A 673 -4.12 -6.01 -4.71
N ALA A 674 -4.05 -4.68 -4.54
CA ALA A 674 -4.19 -4.00 -3.25
C ALA A 674 -5.63 -3.97 -2.73
N THR A 675 -6.62 -4.14 -3.61
CA THR A 675 -8.05 -4.17 -3.27
C THR A 675 -8.54 -5.57 -2.85
N ILE A 676 -7.68 -6.58 -3.01
CA ILE A 676 -8.05 -7.98 -2.80
C ILE A 676 -7.95 -8.34 -1.31
N SER A 677 -9.08 -8.77 -0.76
CA SER A 677 -9.15 -9.29 0.61
C SER A 677 -8.28 -10.54 0.81
N THR A 678 -7.80 -10.75 2.03
CA THR A 678 -6.93 -11.90 2.36
C THR A 678 -7.59 -13.27 2.11
N SER A 679 -8.92 -13.33 2.07
CA SER A 679 -9.67 -14.56 1.77
C SER A 679 -9.71 -14.91 0.28
N GLN A 680 -9.37 -13.96 -0.60
CA GLN A 680 -9.41 -14.09 -2.06
C GLN A 680 -8.00 -14.04 -2.69
N GLU A 681 -6.96 -14.14 -1.86
CA GLU A 681 -5.58 -14.13 -2.31
C GLU A 681 -5.29 -15.32 -3.24
N PRO A 682 -4.53 -15.10 -4.34
CA PRO A 682 -4.09 -16.20 -5.18
C PRO A 682 -3.23 -17.20 -4.42
N VAL A 683 -3.24 -18.43 -4.90
CA VAL A 683 -2.43 -19.54 -4.38
C VAL A 683 -1.71 -20.21 -5.53
N ILE A 684 -0.56 -20.81 -5.27
CA ILE A 684 0.08 -21.66 -6.28
C ILE A 684 -0.55 -23.04 -6.17
N ALA A 685 -1.23 -23.49 -7.22
CA ALA A 685 -1.76 -24.84 -7.34
C ALA A 685 -0.80 -25.69 -8.17
N ILE A 686 -0.23 -26.71 -7.55
CA ILE A 686 0.59 -27.75 -8.19
C ILE A 686 -0.30 -28.96 -8.39
N PHE A 687 -0.43 -29.45 -9.61
CA PHE A 687 -1.32 -30.56 -9.94
C PHE A 687 -0.59 -31.60 -10.78
N GLY A 688 -1.01 -32.86 -10.65
CA GLY A 688 -0.32 -33.96 -11.31
C GLY A 688 -1.11 -35.25 -11.41
N MET A 689 -0.54 -36.17 -12.19
CA MET A 689 -1.12 -37.49 -12.48
C MET A 689 -0.24 -38.60 -11.93
N THR A 690 -0.85 -39.72 -11.53
CA THR A 690 -0.13 -40.93 -11.16
C THR A 690 -0.20 -41.97 -12.29
N GLN A 691 0.58 -43.04 -12.16
CA GLN A 691 0.56 -44.18 -13.11
C GLN A 691 0.79 -43.85 -14.59
N PHE A 692 1.51 -42.77 -14.89
CA PHE A 692 1.77 -42.29 -16.26
C PHE A 692 0.48 -41.98 -17.04
N GLN A 693 -0.59 -41.61 -16.35
CA GLN A 693 -1.78 -41.09 -17.01
C GLN A 693 -1.46 -39.73 -17.65
N LEU A 694 -2.13 -39.47 -18.78
CA LEU A 694 -2.02 -38.18 -19.46
C LEU A 694 -2.72 -37.10 -18.63
N MET A 695 -2.13 -35.90 -18.62
CA MET A 695 -2.76 -34.73 -18.02
C MET A 695 -4.12 -34.48 -18.69
N PRO A 696 -5.23 -34.45 -17.95
CA PRO A 696 -6.56 -34.26 -18.52
C PRO A 696 -6.71 -32.88 -19.15
N TYR A 697 -6.09 -31.86 -18.51
CA TYR A 697 -6.11 -30.47 -18.94
C TYR A 697 -4.76 -29.80 -18.67
N LYS A 698 -4.50 -28.67 -19.33
CA LYS A 698 -3.31 -27.85 -19.08
C LYS A 698 -3.44 -26.92 -17.87
N ARG A 699 -4.67 -26.64 -17.44
CA ARG A 699 -4.98 -25.71 -16.35
C ARG A 699 -6.11 -26.29 -15.51
N LEU A 700 -6.08 -25.96 -14.22
CA LEU A 700 -7.13 -26.27 -13.25
C LEU A 700 -8.20 -25.17 -13.30
N GLU A 701 -9.44 -25.54 -13.59
CA GLU A 701 -10.57 -24.60 -13.53
C GLU A 701 -10.89 -24.19 -12.09
N TYR A 702 -11.37 -22.96 -11.90
CA TYR A 702 -11.73 -22.51 -10.56
C TYR A 702 -13.02 -23.18 -10.08
N SER A 703 -12.95 -23.94 -8.99
CA SER A 703 -14.10 -24.54 -8.31
C SER A 703 -14.36 -23.96 -6.91
N ALA A 704 -13.31 -23.81 -6.11
CA ALA A 704 -13.36 -23.34 -4.74
C ALA A 704 -11.98 -22.84 -4.27
N ASP A 705 -11.90 -22.20 -3.10
CA ASP A 705 -10.62 -21.82 -2.49
C ASP A 705 -9.96 -23.05 -1.84
N TRP A 706 -8.72 -23.34 -2.24
CA TRP A 706 -7.98 -24.53 -1.79
C TRP A 706 -7.30 -24.37 -0.43
N ILE A 707 -7.21 -23.16 0.14
CA ILE A 707 -6.56 -22.93 1.44
C ILE A 707 -7.61 -22.87 2.56
N VAL A 708 -7.45 -23.76 3.54
CA VAL A 708 -8.37 -23.92 4.66
C VAL A 708 -7.84 -23.21 5.91
N ARG A 709 -8.38 -22.04 6.26
CA ARG A 709 -8.06 -21.37 7.54
C ARG A 709 -8.98 -21.88 8.67
N ALA A 710 -8.74 -23.11 9.15
CA ALA A 710 -9.61 -23.79 10.13
C ALA A 710 -9.35 -23.40 11.61
N SER A 711 -8.10 -23.10 12.01
CA SER A 711 -7.73 -22.73 13.39
C SER A 711 -7.11 -21.33 13.45
N LYS A 712 -6.73 -20.85 14.65
CA LYS A 712 -5.89 -19.65 14.81
C LYS A 712 -4.52 -19.78 14.11
N GLY A 713 -4.13 -21.01 13.74
CA GLY A 713 -2.98 -21.26 12.88
C GLY A 713 -3.28 -21.05 11.40
N THR A 714 -2.34 -20.45 10.70
CA THR A 714 -2.31 -20.38 9.23
C THR A 714 -2.12 -21.79 8.66
N SER A 715 -3.13 -22.34 7.99
CA SER A 715 -2.89 -23.48 7.09
C SER A 715 -2.01 -22.98 5.94
N TYR A 716 -0.76 -23.41 5.94
CA TYR A 716 0.25 -23.00 4.95
C TYR A 716 0.03 -23.66 3.57
N GLY A 717 -0.85 -24.66 3.49
CA GLY A 717 -1.12 -25.35 2.24
C GLY A 717 -2.14 -26.46 2.41
N THR A 718 -2.57 -27.04 1.30
CA THR A 718 -3.51 -28.17 1.29
C THR A 718 -3.04 -29.18 0.25
N VAL A 719 -3.14 -30.46 0.57
CA VAL A 719 -2.87 -31.56 -0.36
C VAL A 719 -4.14 -32.38 -0.51
N CYS A 720 -4.59 -32.55 -1.74
CA CYS A 720 -5.74 -33.35 -2.11
C CYS A 720 -5.29 -34.50 -3.00
N VAL A 721 -5.81 -35.70 -2.74
CA VAL A 721 -5.53 -36.91 -3.50
C VAL A 721 -6.86 -37.49 -3.99
N SER A 722 -6.91 -37.91 -5.25
CA SER A 722 -8.13 -38.43 -5.86
C SER A 722 -8.60 -39.70 -5.17
N ARG A 723 -9.92 -39.93 -5.20
CA ARG A 723 -10.53 -41.17 -4.70
C ARG A 723 -9.91 -42.39 -5.37
N ALA A 724 -9.67 -42.34 -6.68
CA ALA A 724 -9.07 -43.44 -7.41
C ALA A 724 -7.66 -43.76 -6.87
N ALA A 725 -6.80 -42.75 -6.73
CA ALA A 725 -5.43 -42.93 -6.25
C ALA A 725 -5.33 -43.36 -4.77
N PHE A 726 -6.15 -42.77 -3.89
CA PHE A 726 -6.12 -43.08 -2.46
C PHE A 726 -7.00 -44.29 -2.09
N LEU A 727 -8.30 -44.24 -2.36
CA LEU A 727 -9.23 -45.27 -1.89
C LEU A 727 -9.04 -46.57 -2.66
N GLU A 728 -9.12 -46.53 -3.98
CA GLU A 728 -9.20 -47.73 -4.81
C GLU A 728 -7.84 -48.41 -4.96
N GLN A 729 -6.79 -47.62 -5.21
CA GLN A 729 -5.47 -48.16 -5.48
C GLN A 729 -4.65 -48.42 -4.21
N ARG A 730 -4.85 -47.64 -3.12
CA ARG A 730 -4.11 -47.84 -1.87
C ARG A 730 -4.93 -48.53 -0.80
N LEU A 731 -5.98 -47.89 -0.31
CA LEU A 731 -6.67 -48.32 0.90
C LEU A 731 -7.37 -49.68 0.72
N LEU A 732 -8.15 -49.85 -0.35
CA LEU A 732 -8.80 -51.13 -0.64
C LEU A 732 -7.76 -52.23 -0.91
N HIS A 733 -6.64 -51.90 -1.55
CA HIS A 733 -5.56 -52.87 -1.74
C HIS A 733 -4.97 -53.34 -0.40
N LEU A 734 -4.68 -52.42 0.53
CA LEU A 734 -4.21 -52.77 1.88
C LEU A 734 -5.25 -53.60 2.64
N LEU A 735 -6.52 -53.19 2.60
CA LEU A 735 -7.61 -53.92 3.25
C LEU A 735 -7.86 -55.30 2.63
N SER A 736 -7.50 -55.52 1.36
CA SER A 736 -7.62 -56.84 0.71
C SER A 736 -6.76 -57.92 1.38
N GLN A 737 -5.73 -57.52 2.15
CA GLN A 737 -4.96 -58.45 2.98
C GLN A 737 -5.84 -59.11 4.04
N VAL A 738 -6.81 -58.39 4.60
CA VAL A 738 -7.79 -58.95 5.55
C VAL A 738 -8.58 -60.07 4.86
N ASN A 739 -9.02 -59.87 3.62
CA ASN A 739 -9.70 -60.92 2.85
C ASN A 739 -8.80 -62.14 2.67
N SER A 740 -7.52 -61.95 2.35
CA SER A 740 -6.59 -63.07 2.17
C SER A 740 -6.36 -63.87 3.46
N VAL A 741 -6.32 -63.22 4.62
CA VAL A 741 -6.06 -63.88 5.90
C VAL A 741 -7.32 -64.51 6.50
N THR A 742 -8.50 -63.93 6.25
CA THR A 742 -9.78 -64.41 6.82
C THR A 742 -10.53 -65.40 5.92
N THR A 743 -10.21 -65.46 4.62
CA THR A 743 -10.87 -66.39 3.71
C THR A 743 -10.39 -67.81 3.97
N ILE A 744 -11.29 -68.65 4.48
CA ILE A 744 -11.04 -70.05 4.75
C ILE A 744 -11.23 -70.84 3.45
N VAL A 745 -10.22 -71.62 3.08
CA VAL A 745 -10.24 -72.50 1.91
C VAL A 745 -9.84 -73.92 2.32
N PRO A 746 -10.52 -74.95 1.78
CA PRO A 746 -10.15 -76.33 2.03
C PRO A 746 -8.83 -76.67 1.33
N ASN A 747 -7.99 -77.46 2.00
CA ASN A 747 -6.80 -78.07 1.44
C ASN A 747 -7.00 -79.58 1.36
N PHE A 748 -6.90 -80.14 0.15
CA PHE A 748 -7.17 -81.54 -0.11
C PHE A 748 -5.88 -82.36 -0.19
N TYR A 749 -5.75 -83.32 0.73
CA TYR A 749 -4.60 -84.22 0.79
C TYR A 749 -4.90 -85.64 0.28
N GLY A 750 -6.09 -85.88 -0.29
CA GLY A 750 -6.53 -87.20 -0.74
C GLY A 750 -7.51 -87.90 0.20
N VAL A 751 -7.81 -89.16 -0.13
CA VAL A 751 -8.68 -90.06 0.63
C VAL A 751 -7.83 -91.23 1.10
N HIS A 752 -7.83 -91.53 2.40
CA HIS A 752 -7.01 -92.59 2.98
C HIS A 752 -7.91 -93.55 3.77
N ASN A 753 -7.94 -94.83 3.38
CA ASN A 753 -8.81 -95.87 3.95
C ASN A 753 -10.31 -95.49 3.96
N GLY A 754 -10.81 -94.87 2.89
CA GLY A 754 -12.22 -94.44 2.80
C GLY A 754 -12.56 -93.15 3.57
N VAL A 755 -11.62 -92.59 4.33
CA VAL A 755 -11.81 -91.33 5.07
C VAL A 755 -11.21 -90.17 4.30
N TRP A 756 -12.02 -89.15 4.05
CA TRP A 756 -11.57 -87.90 3.45
C TRP A 756 -10.64 -87.15 4.40
N LYS A 757 -9.37 -86.94 4.00
CA LYS A 757 -8.43 -86.10 4.75
C LYS A 757 -8.50 -84.67 4.24
N LEU A 758 -9.29 -83.88 4.96
CA LEU A 758 -9.48 -82.46 4.74
C LEU A 758 -8.72 -81.67 5.81
N ASP A 759 -7.98 -80.64 5.38
CA ASP A 759 -7.48 -79.59 6.26
C ASP A 759 -8.07 -78.24 5.83
N LEU A 760 -8.15 -77.28 6.75
CA LEU A 760 -8.61 -75.92 6.45
C LEU A 760 -7.44 -74.96 6.59
N THR A 761 -7.21 -74.15 5.56
CA THR A 761 -6.19 -73.10 5.59
C THR A 761 -6.80 -71.77 5.17
N THR A 762 -6.01 -70.71 5.24
CA THR A 762 -6.43 -69.39 4.76
C THR A 762 -5.93 -69.18 3.34
N TRP A 763 -6.59 -68.30 2.59
CA TRP A 763 -6.20 -67.95 1.22
C TRP A 763 -4.72 -67.53 1.14
N ALA A 764 -4.25 -66.75 2.12
CA ALA A 764 -2.85 -66.30 2.25
C ALA A 764 -1.84 -67.45 2.47
N LYS A 765 -2.26 -68.55 3.10
CA LYS A 765 -1.39 -69.71 3.40
C LYS A 765 -1.53 -70.85 2.40
N HIS A 766 -2.50 -70.76 1.49
CA HIS A 766 -2.77 -71.80 0.51
C HIS A 766 -1.67 -71.89 -0.56
N ALA A 767 -1.34 -73.10 -1.03
CA ALA A 767 -0.15 -73.35 -1.84
C ALA A 767 -0.07 -72.50 -3.13
N TRP A 768 -1.19 -72.33 -3.83
CA TRP A 768 -1.27 -71.56 -5.08
C TRP A 768 -2.16 -70.31 -4.98
N LYS A 769 -3.34 -70.41 -4.35
CA LYS A 769 -4.26 -69.27 -4.11
C LYS A 769 -3.58 -68.07 -3.41
N LYS A 770 -2.52 -68.23 -2.63
CA LYS A 770 -1.77 -67.11 -2.01
C LYS A 770 -1.24 -66.06 -3.00
N THR A 771 -1.12 -66.43 -4.28
CA THR A 771 -0.68 -65.52 -5.36
C THR A 771 -1.83 -64.77 -6.03
N GLU A 772 -3.08 -65.17 -5.78
CA GLU A 772 -4.29 -64.55 -6.32
C GLU A 772 -4.77 -63.40 -5.44
N LYS A 773 -5.30 -62.34 -6.06
CA LYS A 773 -5.74 -61.12 -5.36
C LYS A 773 -7.17 -61.28 -4.81
N CYS A 774 -7.36 -60.98 -3.53
CA CYS A 774 -8.68 -60.96 -2.87
C CYS A 774 -9.35 -59.57 -2.95
N THR A 775 -9.56 -59.07 -4.16
CA THR A 775 -10.00 -57.68 -4.40
C THR A 775 -11.43 -57.40 -3.94
N TRP A 776 -11.63 -56.25 -3.29
CA TRP A 776 -12.95 -55.76 -2.89
C TRP A 776 -13.83 -55.42 -4.10
N GLN A 777 -15.13 -55.66 -4.00
CA GLN A 777 -16.14 -55.29 -4.98
C GLN A 777 -17.11 -54.28 -4.38
N SER A 778 -17.34 -53.15 -5.06
CA SER A 778 -18.29 -52.13 -4.61
C SER A 778 -19.73 -52.65 -4.65
N ILE A 779 -20.50 -52.32 -3.63
CA ILE A 779 -21.94 -52.59 -3.55
C ILE A 779 -22.69 -51.33 -3.11
N PRO A 780 -23.99 -51.21 -3.40
CA PRO A 780 -24.80 -50.10 -2.92
C PRO A 780 -24.71 -49.98 -1.40
N ALA A 781 -24.45 -48.76 -0.91
CA ALA A 781 -24.45 -48.48 0.51
C ALA A 781 -25.90 -48.41 1.03
N GLU A 782 -26.13 -48.91 2.23
CA GLU A 782 -27.43 -48.87 2.90
C GLU A 782 -27.69 -47.51 3.58
N ARG A 783 -26.64 -46.70 3.76
CA ARG A 783 -26.69 -45.38 4.41
C ARG A 783 -26.10 -44.33 3.46
N GLU A 784 -26.75 -43.17 3.39
CA GLU A 784 -26.17 -41.98 2.74
C GLU A 784 -24.88 -41.57 3.47
N GLY A 785 -23.91 -41.06 2.72
CA GLY A 785 -22.60 -40.67 3.27
C GLY A 785 -21.61 -41.83 3.48
N PHE A 786 -21.87 -43.02 2.92
CA PHE A 786 -20.95 -44.16 2.99
C PHE A 786 -20.75 -44.84 1.64
N SER A 787 -19.54 -45.39 1.43
CA SER A 787 -19.25 -46.35 0.36
C SER A 787 -19.08 -47.74 0.96
N LYS A 788 -19.80 -48.73 0.40
CA LYS A 788 -19.77 -50.12 0.87
C LYS A 788 -19.07 -51.03 -0.14
N TYR A 789 -18.25 -51.92 0.39
CA TYR A 789 -17.48 -52.89 -0.36
C TYR A 789 -17.64 -54.26 0.27
N HIS A 790 -17.64 -55.30 -0.56
CA HIS A 790 -17.74 -56.67 -0.09
C HIS A 790 -16.71 -57.57 -0.78
N TRP A 791 -16.36 -58.64 -0.07
CA TRP A 791 -15.66 -59.79 -0.59
C TRP A 791 -16.44 -61.03 -0.19
N GLN A 792 -16.79 -61.86 -1.17
CA GLN A 792 -17.43 -63.13 -0.92
C GLN A 792 -16.69 -64.23 -1.67
N HIS A 793 -16.26 -65.24 -0.92
CA HIS A 793 -15.76 -66.48 -1.50
C HIS A 793 -16.53 -67.66 -0.94
N ARG A 794 -16.98 -68.54 -1.83
CA ARG A 794 -17.63 -69.80 -1.49
C ARG A 794 -16.87 -70.93 -2.17
N ASP A 795 -16.42 -71.87 -1.37
CA ASP A 795 -15.84 -73.13 -1.83
C ASP A 795 -16.74 -74.29 -1.36
N PHE A 796 -17.12 -75.17 -2.27
CA PHE A 796 -18.01 -76.29 -1.99
C PHE A 796 -17.42 -77.57 -2.55
N TRP A 797 -17.12 -78.51 -1.67
CA TRP A 797 -16.52 -79.79 -2.00
C TRP A 797 -17.45 -80.89 -1.55
N LYS A 798 -17.73 -81.82 -2.45
CA LYS A 798 -18.55 -82.99 -2.19
C LYS A 798 -17.79 -84.22 -2.68
N TYR A 799 -17.55 -85.15 -1.78
CA TYR A 799 -16.93 -86.43 -2.09
C TYR A 799 -17.91 -87.54 -1.72
N GLU A 800 -18.31 -88.29 -2.74
CA GLU A 800 -19.15 -89.48 -2.61
C GLU A 800 -18.29 -90.69 -2.94
N HIS A 801 -18.41 -91.75 -2.14
CA HIS A 801 -17.73 -93.00 -2.42
C HIS A 801 -18.58 -94.20 -2.01
N GLU A 802 -18.48 -95.23 -2.83
CA GLU A 802 -19.14 -96.51 -2.62
C GLU A 802 -18.06 -97.61 -2.59
N GLY A 803 -18.12 -98.44 -1.56
CA GLY A 803 -17.16 -99.52 -1.32
C GLY A 803 -17.85 -100.89 -1.30
N ALA A 804 -17.11 -101.94 -1.66
CA ALA A 804 -17.53 -103.33 -1.46
C ALA A 804 -16.84 -103.93 -0.22
N GLY A 805 -17.57 -104.71 0.58
CA GLY A 805 -17.04 -105.36 1.79
C GLY A 805 -17.08 -104.46 3.04
N ASN A 806 -15.97 -104.37 3.79
CA ASN A 806 -15.88 -103.62 5.06
C ASN A 806 -15.66 -102.10 4.90
N ILE A 807 -15.74 -101.55 3.68
CA ILE A 807 -15.60 -100.11 3.42
C ILE A 807 -17.00 -99.50 3.40
N ALA A 808 -17.32 -98.64 4.37
CA ALA A 808 -18.63 -98.02 4.49
C ALA A 808 -18.87 -97.02 3.35
N ASN A 809 -20.08 -97.05 2.76
CA ASN A 809 -20.51 -95.99 1.84
C ASN A 809 -20.69 -94.68 2.62
N GLY A 810 -20.24 -93.58 2.04
CA GLY A 810 -20.30 -92.29 2.72
C GLY A 810 -20.22 -91.11 1.77
N THR A 811 -20.99 -90.07 2.10
CA THR A 811 -20.88 -88.77 1.46
C THR A 811 -20.28 -87.80 2.46
N TYR A 812 -19.21 -87.12 2.08
CA TYR A 812 -18.68 -86.01 2.84
C TYR A 812 -18.87 -84.71 2.06
N THR A 813 -19.30 -83.67 2.77
CA THR A 813 -19.49 -82.34 2.20
C THR A 813 -18.79 -81.31 3.06
N VAL A 814 -18.02 -80.42 2.41
CA VAL A 814 -17.40 -79.27 3.04
C VAL A 814 -17.85 -78.03 2.31
N THR A 815 -18.37 -77.06 3.05
CA THR A 815 -18.71 -75.75 2.52
C THR A 815 -17.95 -74.70 3.32
N CYS A 816 -17.07 -73.98 2.65
CA CYS A 816 -16.42 -72.80 3.19
C CYS A 816 -17.08 -71.57 2.58
N LEU A 817 -17.61 -70.68 3.42
CA LEU A 817 -18.17 -69.40 2.99
C LEU A 817 -17.54 -68.30 3.82
N THR A 818 -16.83 -67.39 3.16
CA THR A 818 -16.33 -66.17 3.78
C THR A 818 -17.06 -64.99 3.16
N ARG A 819 -17.53 -64.08 4.01
CA ARG A 819 -18.14 -62.80 3.64
C ARG A 819 -17.54 -61.71 4.50
N ASN A 820 -16.80 -60.82 3.87
CA ASN A 820 -16.27 -59.63 4.52
C ASN A 820 -16.94 -58.39 3.91
N PHE A 821 -17.15 -57.38 4.75
CA PHE A 821 -17.71 -56.10 4.36
C PHE A 821 -16.83 -54.98 4.90
N VAL A 822 -16.67 -53.93 4.11
CA VAL A 822 -16.00 -52.69 4.49
C VAL A 822 -16.94 -51.54 4.16
N GLU A 823 -17.22 -50.71 5.16
CA GLU A 823 -17.98 -49.48 5.01
C GLU A 823 -17.05 -48.32 5.35
N LEU A 824 -16.94 -47.36 4.43
CA LEU A 824 -16.07 -46.20 4.55
C LEU A 824 -16.91 -44.93 4.43
N PRO A 825 -16.77 -43.97 5.35
CA PRO A 825 -17.48 -42.70 5.26
C PRO A 825 -17.02 -41.94 4.02
N THR A 826 -17.97 -41.36 3.30
CA THR A 826 -17.73 -40.37 2.26
C THR A 826 -17.98 -38.99 2.89
N GLY A 827 -17.10 -38.01 2.64
CA GLY A 827 -17.22 -36.65 3.20
C GLY A 827 -18.39 -35.82 2.66
N SER A 828 -19.49 -36.47 2.29
CA SER A 828 -20.71 -35.92 1.69
C SER A 828 -21.83 -35.79 2.72
#